data_AF-W0JC69-F1
#
_entry.id   AF-W0JC69-F1
#
_cell.length_a   1.000
_cell.length_b   1.000
_cell.length_c   1.000
_cell.angle_alpha   90.00
_cell.angle_beta   90.00
_cell.angle_gamma   90.00
#
_symmetry.space_group_name_H-M   'P 1'
#
loop_
_entity.id
_entity.type
_entity.pdbx_description
1 polymer ?
#
loop_
_entity_poly.entity_id
_entity_poly.type
_entity_poly.pdbx_seq_one_letter_code
_entity_poly.pdbx_strand_id
1 'polypeptide(L)'
;MKPCTFAPCLLGALVLSIPGLLRAAVSYAVDTDTLALWRFDETANPPSAYADAGGSPALQLTATGIGDLQSVPGLLGRAVTGFHPQGTTDNRRLYLDSYTQPANPSIQTFEIWVRFDDASILPHETPSGSGWANRQVLFRRAGSRQPVSFYFTDDDTGENARLCLELRDAAGVSRKLFHDLGRSIERDRWYHVAFSIRQDGSDVVARLYLQDEFGGYDAASPVAAGTFASFTYDTGVFPVSIGEAGQTGIDPFTGTIDEARLSKTERTTFATHPDFTTRFPTVHEGRIHFLGGNTRGLGMLAAAPAGGLRAVYIARATTIPAQEAIKPRPVALAQVLDPSGRVVSHADLTDSPGGSSSVVLSIPEGDAGVYTVSVIGGRSNDVFAIGLPDTVQAWGVRGELSLGFPATPAAQDYYLYLPRTWTSFKMYVYGGTTSSEIGLYAGPAYSDPVGSIGGGSSTDVWNASLSRYELTVSSALVPPSTPSQPGVIRLHIPAGFNRTLVFDGIPGLLCPDAASAIQLAGGTREAAGGILTAGPIQQRARDWMWADYQANNDYSVALTFPASVPATLADAMREALPYGQYGFLSGLQSGIANQVVSDPENPFFGANVAAGSSPPSWETFHYGSLLSTFDSLPLAAAWSVPVSANPAYGNANLLRRSILYAFYHLASMDSAHLLREGSMDSQSYPVTHAFFAYYALAQACYLLQGALPPEAGAIWKDGLVALGSKQADFQGFQSNQWGHVMLGHLYTWLATGEPRFLRWFEQQMTVYVEGGYGTNSKFGQHPAGYFLEEYGPDGNYDSMNFYVLVEAYDRYRELPGHDEALVETMRAAIEDNLTFKSFFWLPQPDGRVVGPTAMNCRVASISLAAISYPGISMARFEFPLALTRHNLSIPPATWPGQVAHQITNDTWAVQFLNWALAPSRRDNWFTGLNNPAGTWGAALDHAYRLPQTAVSAALPCESAVNRTWSNLPGLMAWKQDGLYGVVFHSVAGGKATVAGKLGGGPTCVWSPETGAIISSSQNSQSPPGAITQEAHFAHSSVFWENGGSLYSSGRKNNATGQWLVPDLLYEVTESTDADGTDRTITWTYDFTVPASPVLTVSVSPAPAGLKLNLPVYSTTADNISEVLDASQPGSFTFIAGGKTFALDWDSGAAASLESSDLTTIRRLVIPMTASPLQLTMSLYQSALQGDRYRDNGYGTGRPVSGKCPGLLTEDQTGLGFR
;
A
#
# COMPACT_ATOMS: atom_id res chain seq x y z
N MET A 1 -32.71 -32.50 9.40
CA MET A 1 -32.44 -33.80 8.73
C MET A 1 -31.03 -33.74 8.16
N LYS A 2 -30.14 -34.64 8.58
CA LYS A 2 -28.98 -35.17 7.81
C LYS A 2 -29.46 -36.45 7.09
N PRO A 3 -28.68 -37.14 6.21
CA PRO A 3 -27.48 -36.80 5.42
C PRO A 3 -27.52 -37.33 3.95
N CYS A 4 -26.46 -37.09 3.15
CA CYS A 4 -25.75 -38.05 2.24
C CYS A 4 -24.72 -37.28 1.37
N THR A 5 -23.42 -37.23 1.69
CA THR A 5 -22.28 -38.09 1.24
C THR A 5 -22.21 -38.50 -0.23
N PHE A 6 -21.21 -37.97 -0.96
CA PHE A 6 -20.30 -38.72 -1.85
C PHE A 6 -19.00 -37.90 -2.11
N ALA A 7 -17.85 -38.54 -1.90
CA ALA A 7 -16.50 -38.26 -2.38
C ALA A 7 -15.97 -39.57 -3.03
N PRO A 8 -14.79 -39.69 -3.69
CA PRO A 8 -13.60 -38.81 -3.71
C PRO A 8 -12.77 -38.77 -5.05
N CYS A 9 -11.58 -38.10 -4.98
CA CYS A 9 -10.34 -38.22 -5.82
C CYS A 9 -10.26 -37.43 -7.15
N LEU A 10 -9.18 -36.74 -7.57
CA LEU A 10 -7.74 -36.70 -7.18
C LEU A 10 -6.98 -35.52 -7.88
N LEU A 11 -5.98 -34.94 -7.20
CA LEU A 11 -4.74 -34.22 -7.63
C LEU A 11 -4.81 -32.98 -8.57
N GLY A 12 -4.01 -31.91 -8.40
CA GLY A 12 -2.80 -31.73 -7.61
C GLY A 12 -2.48 -30.27 -7.27
N ALA A 13 -1.70 -30.10 -6.20
CA ALA A 13 -1.31 -28.86 -5.55
C ALA A 13 -0.01 -28.27 -6.13
N LEU A 14 0.13 -26.95 -6.04
CA LEU A 14 1.42 -26.28 -5.97
C LEU A 14 1.35 -25.22 -4.86
N VAL A 15 1.85 -25.58 -3.67
CA VAL A 15 2.05 -24.66 -2.54
C VAL A 15 3.56 -24.49 -2.40
N LEU A 16 4.05 -23.27 -2.63
CA LEU A 16 5.43 -22.86 -2.37
C LEU A 16 5.54 -22.40 -0.91
N SER A 17 6.14 -23.23 -0.06
CA SER A 17 6.51 -22.90 1.32
C SER A 17 7.90 -22.25 1.38
N ILE A 18 7.98 -21.10 2.06
CA ILE A 18 9.22 -20.37 2.40
C ILE A 18 9.98 -21.14 3.50
N PRO A 19 11.31 -21.35 3.41
CA PRO A 19 12.08 -22.07 4.43
C PRO A 19 12.41 -21.18 5.63
N GLY A 20 12.01 -21.62 6.84
CA GLY A 20 12.52 -21.09 8.11
C GLY A 20 13.95 -21.58 8.35
N LEU A 21 14.90 -20.66 8.55
CA LEU A 21 16.30 -20.98 8.86
C LEU A 21 16.46 -21.31 10.35
N LEU A 22 17.07 -22.46 10.59
CA LEU A 22 17.12 -23.20 11.85
C LEU A 22 18.31 -22.76 12.72
N ARG A 23 18.10 -22.55 14.03
CA ARG A 23 19.18 -22.30 15.00
C ARG A 23 19.72 -23.64 15.53
N ALA A 24 21.05 -23.81 15.57
CA ALA A 24 21.69 -24.88 16.35
C ALA A 24 21.60 -24.58 17.86
N ALA A 25 21.33 -25.61 18.69
CA ALA A 25 21.42 -25.46 20.13
C ALA A 25 22.91 -25.42 20.55
N VAL A 26 23.19 -24.94 21.77
CA VAL A 26 24.58 -24.86 22.25
C VAL A 26 25.01 -26.17 22.85
N SER A 27 26.22 -26.58 22.48
CA SER A 27 26.73 -27.88 22.81
C SER A 27 26.88 -28.16 24.31
N TYR A 28 26.52 -29.37 24.75
CA TYR A 28 26.80 -29.86 26.10
C TYR A 28 28.30 -29.79 26.42
N ALA A 29 28.63 -29.23 27.59
CA ALA A 29 29.96 -29.39 28.17
C ALA A 29 30.12 -30.83 28.69
N VAL A 30 31.20 -31.49 28.28
CA VAL A 30 31.59 -32.81 28.81
C VAL A 30 32.07 -32.65 30.25
N ASP A 31 31.44 -33.37 31.18
CA ASP A 31 31.87 -33.48 32.58
C ASP A 31 32.21 -34.94 32.97
N THR A 32 32.70 -35.14 34.19
CA THR A 32 33.14 -36.43 34.74
C THR A 32 32.06 -37.51 34.85
N ASP A 33 30.79 -37.11 34.73
CA ASP A 33 29.63 -37.98 34.81
C ASP A 33 29.07 -38.38 33.43
N THR A 34 29.56 -37.74 32.38
CA THR A 34 29.28 -38.08 30.98
C THR A 34 29.90 -39.43 30.65
N LEU A 35 29.06 -40.39 30.28
CA LEU A 35 29.53 -41.65 29.71
C LEU A 35 29.73 -41.51 28.20
N ALA A 36 28.81 -40.84 27.53
CA ALA A 36 28.85 -40.59 26.09
C ALA A 36 28.13 -39.28 25.74
N LEU A 37 28.63 -38.62 24.69
CA LEU A 37 28.04 -37.43 24.09
C LEU A 37 28.15 -37.57 22.57
N TRP A 38 27.03 -37.36 21.88
CA TRP A 38 26.92 -37.40 20.43
C TRP A 38 26.41 -36.05 19.92
N ARG A 39 27.08 -35.52 18.90
CA ARG A 39 26.66 -34.32 18.17
C ARG A 39 26.15 -34.71 16.79
N PHE A 40 25.01 -34.15 16.42
CA PHE A 40 24.35 -34.36 15.15
C PHE A 40 24.40 -33.00 14.43
N ASP A 41 25.35 -32.83 13.52
CA ASP A 41 25.54 -31.58 12.76
C ASP A 41 24.49 -31.42 11.65
N GLU A 42 23.22 -31.51 12.00
CA GLU A 42 22.07 -31.41 11.08
C GLU A 42 21.64 -29.94 10.86
N THR A 43 22.28 -29.02 11.57
CA THR A 43 21.95 -27.60 11.59
C THR A 43 22.85 -26.76 10.68
N ALA A 44 23.99 -27.30 10.21
CA ALA A 44 24.94 -26.62 9.34
C ALA A 44 24.70 -26.77 7.82
N ASN A 45 23.75 -27.61 7.39
CA ASN A 45 23.35 -27.76 5.98
C ASN A 45 21.88 -28.20 5.91
N PRO A 46 21.02 -27.65 5.04
CA PRO A 46 19.67 -28.18 4.91
C PRO A 46 19.72 -29.61 4.34
N PRO A 47 19.07 -30.61 4.96
CA PRO A 47 18.71 -31.83 4.25
C PRO A 47 17.61 -31.45 3.25
N SER A 48 17.92 -31.53 1.96
CA SER A 48 16.93 -31.30 0.89
C SER A 48 16.16 -32.60 0.64
N ALA A 49 14.85 -32.59 0.89
CA ALA A 49 13.95 -33.62 0.39
C ALA A 49 13.46 -33.23 -1.02
N TYR A 50 13.77 -34.05 -2.02
CA TYR A 50 13.16 -33.93 -3.36
C TYR A 50 12.01 -34.93 -3.47
N ALA A 51 10.83 -34.45 -3.84
CA ALA A 51 9.77 -35.31 -4.36
C ALA A 51 10.05 -35.59 -5.85
N ASP A 52 10.09 -36.85 -6.26
CA ASP A 52 9.91 -37.20 -7.66
C ASP A 52 8.42 -37.42 -7.96
N ALA A 53 8.05 -37.32 -9.24
CA ALA A 53 6.67 -37.39 -9.70
C ALA A 53 6.02 -38.80 -9.60
N GLY A 54 6.58 -39.73 -8.82
CA GLY A 54 6.23 -41.16 -8.84
C GLY A 54 5.47 -41.74 -7.63
N GLY A 55 5.31 -41.03 -6.50
CA GLY A 55 4.38 -41.44 -5.44
C GLY A 55 4.74 -42.69 -4.60
N SER A 56 6.01 -42.97 -4.33
CA SER A 56 6.45 -43.81 -3.18
C SER A 56 7.85 -43.40 -2.70
N PRO A 57 8.17 -43.51 -1.39
CA PRO A 57 9.13 -42.63 -0.73
C PRO A 57 10.57 -43.15 -0.82
N ALA A 58 11.52 -42.27 -1.17
CA ALA A 58 12.93 -42.55 -0.94
C ALA A 58 13.68 -41.30 -0.41
N LEU A 59 14.18 -41.43 0.81
CA LEU A 59 15.27 -40.65 1.40
C LEU A 59 16.45 -40.47 0.41
N GLN A 60 16.99 -39.25 0.28
CA GLN A 60 18.43 -39.04 0.11
C GLN A 60 18.95 -37.78 0.81
N LEU A 61 19.52 -38.02 2.00
CA LEU A 61 20.71 -37.33 2.51
C LEU A 61 21.86 -37.56 1.51
N THR A 62 22.71 -36.55 1.28
CA THR A 62 23.73 -36.50 0.20
C THR A 62 24.48 -37.83 -0.03
N ALA A 63 24.75 -38.15 -1.31
CA ALA A 63 25.23 -39.44 -1.83
C ALA A 63 26.57 -40.01 -1.30
N THR A 64 27.11 -39.48 -0.20
CA THR A 64 28.23 -40.07 0.54
C THR A 64 27.88 -40.44 1.98
N GLY A 65 26.70 -40.08 2.50
CA GLY A 65 26.26 -40.51 3.84
C GLY A 65 27.20 -40.08 4.98
N ILE A 66 27.95 -39.01 4.80
CA ILE A 66 28.84 -38.46 5.83
C ILE A 66 28.19 -37.20 6.41
N GLY A 67 27.20 -37.38 7.27
CA GLY A 67 27.18 -36.58 8.49
C GLY A 67 28.21 -37.24 9.41
N ASP A 68 29.38 -36.63 9.55
CA ASP A 68 30.38 -37.15 10.49
C ASP A 68 29.80 -37.01 11.90
N LEU A 69 29.19 -38.08 12.41
CA LEU A 69 28.83 -38.17 13.82
C LEU A 69 30.16 -38.23 14.60
N GLN A 70 30.65 -37.07 15.03
CA GLN A 70 31.88 -36.99 15.80
C GLN A 70 31.60 -37.32 17.27
N SER A 71 32.10 -38.46 17.72
CA SER A 71 32.28 -38.70 19.16
C SER A 71 33.30 -37.71 19.71
N VAL A 72 33.05 -37.11 20.88
CA VAL A 72 34.06 -36.25 21.52
C VAL A 72 35.31 -37.09 21.86
N PRO A 73 36.52 -36.68 21.43
CA PRO A 73 37.75 -37.41 21.73
C PRO A 73 37.93 -37.65 23.24
N GLY A 74 38.10 -38.91 23.64
CA GLY A 74 38.29 -39.31 25.05
C GLY A 74 37.02 -39.76 25.79
N LEU A 75 35.84 -39.70 25.16
CA LEU A 75 34.60 -40.31 25.68
C LEU A 75 34.31 -41.67 25.05
N LEU A 76 33.55 -42.51 25.77
CA LEU A 76 33.19 -43.86 25.32
C LEU A 76 32.04 -43.76 24.30
N GLY A 77 32.32 -43.93 23.01
CA GLY A 77 31.26 -44.05 22.01
C GLY A 77 31.74 -44.02 20.57
N ARG A 78 31.14 -44.87 19.72
CA ARG A 78 31.13 -44.70 18.26
C ARG A 78 29.70 -44.48 17.82
N ALA A 79 29.48 -43.44 17.04
CA ALA A 79 28.28 -43.38 16.23
C ALA A 79 28.55 -44.15 14.93
N VAL A 80 27.66 -45.05 14.56
CA VAL A 80 27.78 -45.78 13.29
C VAL A 80 26.59 -45.37 12.43
N THR A 81 26.84 -44.60 11.37
CA THR A 81 25.94 -44.54 10.23
C THR A 81 26.13 -45.86 9.46
N GLY A 82 25.15 -46.76 9.56
CA GLY A 82 25.19 -48.05 8.88
C GLY A 82 24.04 -48.17 7.90
N PHE A 83 24.31 -47.95 6.61
CA PHE A 83 23.39 -48.36 5.54
C PHE A 83 23.34 -49.89 5.54
N HIS A 84 22.19 -50.48 5.87
CA HIS A 84 22.05 -51.93 5.76
C HIS A 84 22.06 -52.31 4.27
N PRO A 85 22.91 -53.24 3.79
CA PRO A 85 23.11 -53.50 2.36
C PRO A 85 21.92 -54.17 1.65
N GLN A 86 20.71 -54.19 2.24
CA GLN A 86 19.53 -54.88 1.70
C GLN A 86 18.23 -54.06 1.73
N GLY A 87 18.27 -52.74 1.95
CA GLY A 87 17.07 -51.88 1.86
C GLY A 87 17.35 -50.39 2.16
N THR A 88 16.50 -49.51 1.65
CA THR A 88 16.54 -48.02 1.70
C THR A 88 16.34 -47.42 3.10
N THR A 89 17.07 -47.89 4.12
CA THR A 89 16.73 -47.66 5.53
C THR A 89 17.80 -46.87 6.29
N ASP A 90 17.44 -45.73 6.91
CA ASP A 90 18.25 -45.01 7.90
C ASP A 90 17.97 -45.57 9.30
N ASN A 91 18.98 -46.19 9.93
CA ASN A 91 18.91 -46.63 11.33
C ASN A 91 20.09 -46.03 12.08
N ARG A 92 19.86 -44.94 12.82
CA ARG A 92 20.88 -44.28 13.63
C ARG A 92 21.13 -45.07 14.91
N ARG A 93 22.29 -45.73 15.00
CA ARG A 93 22.70 -46.52 16.18
C ARG A 93 23.84 -45.85 16.92
N LEU A 94 23.62 -45.59 18.21
CA LEU A 94 24.62 -45.04 19.11
C LEU A 94 25.26 -46.20 19.90
N TYR A 95 26.51 -46.51 19.57
CA TYR A 95 27.28 -47.60 20.20
C TYR A 95 28.23 -47.05 21.27
N LEU A 96 28.35 -47.76 22.38
CA LEU A 96 29.44 -47.60 23.34
C LEU A 96 30.52 -48.62 22.99
N ASP A 97 31.68 -48.18 22.53
CA ASP A 97 32.79 -49.09 22.20
C ASP A 97 33.28 -49.81 23.46
N SER A 98 33.24 -51.15 23.46
CA SER A 98 33.83 -52.03 24.48
C SER A 98 33.35 -51.81 25.93
N TYR A 99 32.05 -52.00 26.19
CA TYR A 99 31.58 -52.30 27.55
C TYR A 99 31.62 -53.82 27.81
N THR A 100 32.81 -54.41 27.95
CA THR A 100 32.95 -55.67 28.70
C THR A 100 32.78 -55.32 30.17
N GLN A 101 31.60 -55.62 30.72
CA GLN A 101 31.16 -55.25 32.07
C GLN A 101 32.20 -55.57 33.16
N PRO A 102 32.23 -54.77 34.25
CA PRO A 102 31.31 -55.05 35.35
C PRO A 102 30.58 -53.80 35.88
N ALA A 103 29.27 -53.95 36.09
CA ALA A 103 28.30 -52.99 36.63
C ALA A 103 27.76 -51.93 35.63
N ASN A 104 26.57 -52.20 35.08
CA ASN A 104 25.69 -51.11 34.67
C ASN A 104 25.56 -50.13 35.84
N PRO A 105 25.76 -48.81 35.64
CA PRO A 105 25.52 -47.88 36.73
C PRO A 105 24.06 -48.04 37.18
N SER A 106 23.84 -48.04 38.49
CA SER A 106 22.52 -48.19 39.11
C SER A 106 21.55 -47.08 38.71
N ILE A 107 22.09 -45.99 38.16
CA ILE A 107 21.41 -44.83 37.63
C ILE A 107 21.88 -44.57 36.21
N GLN A 108 20.94 -44.30 35.30
CA GLN A 108 21.24 -43.84 33.95
C GLN A 108 20.38 -42.63 33.63
N THR A 109 21.01 -41.55 33.18
CA THR A 109 20.32 -40.36 32.66
C THR A 109 20.60 -40.24 31.17
N PHE A 110 19.54 -40.10 30.38
CA PHE A 110 19.61 -39.82 28.95
C PHE A 110 18.99 -38.46 28.67
N GLU A 111 19.63 -37.69 27.79
CA GLU A 111 19.22 -36.33 27.43
C GLU A 111 19.33 -36.13 25.91
N ILE A 112 18.41 -35.37 25.32
CA ILE A 112 18.43 -35.03 23.90
C ILE A 112 17.74 -33.70 23.61
N TRP A 113 18.28 -32.96 22.65
CA TRP A 113 17.62 -31.82 22.03
C TRP A 113 16.94 -32.26 20.73
N VAL A 114 15.64 -32.04 20.64
CA VAL A 114 14.82 -32.40 19.47
C VAL A 114 14.00 -31.23 18.99
N ARG A 115 13.82 -31.13 17.67
CA ARG A 115 12.92 -30.17 17.00
C ARG A 115 12.04 -30.91 16.03
N PHE A 116 10.77 -30.50 15.94
CA PHE A 116 9.82 -31.07 14.98
C PHE A 116 9.53 -30.03 13.89
N ASP A 117 9.85 -30.38 12.64
CA ASP A 117 9.73 -29.46 11.50
C ASP A 117 8.29 -29.38 10.95
N ASP A 118 7.40 -30.29 11.41
CA ASP A 118 5.96 -30.27 11.19
C ASP A 118 5.24 -30.91 12.39
N ALA A 119 4.29 -30.16 12.97
CA ALA A 119 3.54 -30.56 14.16
C ALA A 119 2.57 -31.71 13.89
N SER A 120 2.15 -31.94 12.64
CA SER A 120 1.24 -33.03 12.24
C SER A 120 1.91 -34.41 12.21
N ILE A 121 3.22 -34.47 12.45
CA ILE A 121 3.97 -35.72 12.41
C ILE A 121 3.92 -36.48 13.76
N LEU A 122 3.29 -35.89 14.79
CA LEU A 122 3.08 -36.62 16.03
C LEU A 122 2.04 -37.74 15.84
N PRO A 123 2.33 -38.94 16.35
CA PRO A 123 1.38 -40.03 16.27
C PRO A 123 0.24 -39.89 17.28
N HIS A 124 -0.98 -40.23 16.87
CA HIS A 124 -2.15 -40.28 17.74
C HIS A 124 -2.18 -41.57 18.57
N GLU A 125 -2.43 -41.48 19.89
CA GLU A 125 -2.81 -42.66 20.67
C GLU A 125 -4.17 -43.19 20.16
N THR A 126 -4.22 -44.46 19.75
CA THR A 126 -5.53 -45.07 19.42
C THR A 126 -6.14 -45.69 20.68
N PRO A 127 -7.46 -45.52 20.92
CA PRO A 127 -8.11 -46.01 22.15
C PRO A 127 -8.03 -47.52 22.40
N SER A 128 -7.62 -48.31 21.39
CA SER A 128 -7.65 -49.78 21.44
C SER A 128 -6.42 -50.43 22.10
N GLY A 129 -5.39 -49.67 22.48
CA GLY A 129 -4.20 -50.16 23.20
C GLY A 129 -3.38 -51.26 22.53
N SER A 130 -3.77 -51.71 21.32
CA SER A 130 -3.25 -52.89 20.63
C SER A 130 -2.76 -52.61 19.21
N GLY A 131 -2.94 -51.38 18.71
CA GLY A 131 -2.33 -50.91 17.47
C GLY A 131 -0.88 -50.52 17.71
N TRP A 132 0.01 -50.99 16.84
CA TRP A 132 1.38 -50.50 16.68
C TRP A 132 1.33 -49.05 16.17
N ALA A 133 0.83 -48.13 16.99
CA ALA A 133 0.85 -46.72 16.68
C ALA A 133 2.32 -46.35 16.43
N ASN A 134 2.58 -45.71 15.29
CA ASN A 134 3.84 -45.07 14.98
C ASN A 134 4.27 -44.34 16.25
N ARG A 135 5.41 -44.63 16.85
CA ARG A 135 5.88 -43.88 18.02
C ARG A 135 7.29 -43.46 17.67
N GLN A 136 7.57 -42.17 17.72
CA GLN A 136 8.92 -41.67 17.48
C GLN A 136 9.74 -41.90 18.75
N VAL A 137 10.37 -43.07 18.82
CA VAL A 137 10.87 -43.64 20.08
C VAL A 137 12.39 -43.67 20.07
N LEU A 138 12.97 -42.96 21.04
CA LEU A 138 14.29 -43.27 21.52
C LEU A 138 14.20 -44.54 22.38
N PHE A 139 14.78 -45.66 21.93
CA PHE A 139 14.74 -46.91 22.69
C PHE A 139 16.11 -47.55 22.89
N ARG A 140 16.23 -48.24 24.03
CA ARG A 140 17.33 -49.16 24.33
C ARG A 140 16.93 -50.56 23.88
N ARG A 141 17.78 -51.28 23.15
CA ARG A 141 17.52 -52.69 22.77
C ARG A 141 18.25 -53.67 23.68
N ALA A 142 17.59 -54.81 23.95
CA ALA A 142 18.19 -56.03 24.50
C ALA A 142 17.75 -57.22 23.62
N GLY A 143 18.54 -57.55 22.60
CA GLY A 143 18.12 -58.50 21.56
C GLY A 143 16.95 -57.94 20.71
N SER A 144 15.83 -58.67 20.63
CA SER A 144 14.59 -58.23 19.95
C SER A 144 13.66 -57.38 20.83
N ARG A 145 14.04 -57.13 22.10
CA ARG A 145 13.20 -56.44 23.09
C ARG A 145 13.58 -54.96 23.21
N GLN A 146 12.61 -54.13 23.59
CA GLN A 146 12.75 -52.69 23.86
C GLN A 146 12.48 -52.41 25.35
N PRO A 147 13.46 -52.65 26.25
CA PRO A 147 13.32 -52.45 27.70
C PRO A 147 13.00 -51.01 28.13
N VAL A 148 13.38 -50.00 27.34
CA VAL A 148 13.08 -48.59 27.61
C VAL A 148 12.69 -47.93 26.31
N SER A 149 11.57 -47.20 26.30
CA SER A 149 11.05 -46.44 25.17
C SER A 149 10.66 -45.04 25.63
N PHE A 150 11.16 -44.01 24.95
CA PHE A 150 10.88 -42.61 25.26
C PHE A 150 10.36 -41.89 24.00
N TYR A 151 9.17 -41.28 24.04
CA TYR A 151 8.49 -40.74 22.85
C TYR A 151 7.47 -39.63 23.14
N PHE A 152 7.17 -38.82 22.11
CA PHE A 152 6.01 -37.93 22.07
C PHE A 152 4.81 -38.63 21.40
N THR A 153 3.60 -38.28 21.83
CA THR A 153 2.33 -38.73 21.23
C THR A 153 1.29 -37.64 21.41
N ASP A 154 0.33 -37.51 20.50
CA ASP A 154 -0.85 -36.68 20.75
C ASP A 154 -1.87 -37.43 21.60
N ASP A 155 -2.69 -36.68 22.33
CA ASP A 155 -3.92 -37.17 22.92
C ASP A 155 -4.96 -37.51 21.85
N ASP A 156 -6.07 -38.13 22.26
CA ASP A 156 -7.13 -38.60 21.36
C ASP A 156 -7.81 -37.45 20.57
N THR A 157 -7.54 -36.17 20.90
CA THR A 157 -8.10 -35.00 20.21
C THR A 157 -7.13 -34.35 19.23
N GLY A 158 -5.82 -34.65 19.29
CA GLY A 158 -4.80 -33.98 18.48
C GLY A 158 -4.53 -32.53 18.92
N GLU A 159 -5.07 -32.11 20.07
CA GLU A 159 -4.92 -30.74 20.58
C GLU A 159 -3.85 -30.65 21.68
N ASN A 160 -3.48 -31.77 22.32
CA ASN A 160 -2.42 -31.81 23.32
C ASN A 160 -1.41 -32.92 23.04
N ALA A 161 -0.13 -32.57 23.11
CA ALA A 161 0.94 -33.54 23.10
C ALA A 161 1.22 -34.10 24.50
N ARG A 162 1.68 -35.34 24.55
CA ARG A 162 2.16 -36.06 25.74
C ARG A 162 3.58 -36.52 25.54
N LEU A 163 4.39 -36.37 26.59
CA LEU A 163 5.70 -36.98 26.69
C LEU A 163 5.61 -38.28 27.49
N CYS A 164 6.09 -39.40 26.94
CA CYS A 164 5.96 -40.72 27.56
C CYS A 164 7.31 -41.45 27.69
N LEU A 165 7.51 -42.08 28.85
CA LEU A 165 8.57 -43.04 29.15
C LEU A 165 7.95 -44.39 29.50
N GLU A 166 8.22 -45.43 28.71
CA GLU A 166 7.77 -46.80 28.91
C GLU A 166 8.96 -47.71 29.25
N LEU A 167 8.87 -48.42 30.37
CA LEU A 167 9.84 -49.41 30.85
C LEU A 167 9.24 -50.81 30.72
N ARG A 168 10.03 -51.79 30.27
CA ARG A 168 9.63 -53.20 30.15
C ARG A 168 10.57 -54.11 30.93
N ASP A 169 9.99 -55.08 31.65
CA ASP A 169 10.76 -56.15 32.29
C ASP A 169 11.12 -57.27 31.28
N ALA A 170 11.89 -58.25 31.76
CA ALA A 170 12.31 -59.39 30.95
C ALA A 170 11.15 -60.32 30.53
N ALA A 171 9.97 -60.19 31.15
CA ALA A 171 8.76 -60.92 30.78
C ALA A 171 7.87 -60.14 29.78
N GLY A 172 8.23 -58.88 29.48
CA GLY A 172 7.51 -58.02 28.55
C GLY A 172 6.39 -57.19 29.21
N VAL A 173 6.31 -57.13 30.54
CA VAL A 173 5.34 -56.29 31.26
C VAL A 173 5.79 -54.83 31.21
N SER A 174 4.91 -53.94 30.74
CA SER A 174 5.18 -52.50 30.61
C SER A 174 4.73 -51.69 31.82
N ARG A 175 5.54 -50.69 32.20
CA ARG A 175 5.21 -49.60 33.12
C ARG A 175 5.46 -48.27 32.41
N LYS A 176 4.51 -47.34 32.50
CA LYS A 176 4.59 -46.04 31.81
C LYS A 176 4.60 -44.88 32.81
N LEU A 177 5.34 -43.84 32.46
CA LEU A 177 5.32 -42.53 33.06
C LEU A 177 5.02 -41.53 31.94
N PHE A 178 4.11 -40.59 32.14
CA PHE A 178 3.79 -39.59 31.12
C PHE A 178 3.54 -38.21 31.73
N HIS A 179 3.67 -37.19 30.89
CA HIS A 179 3.35 -35.79 31.19
C HIS A 179 2.55 -35.20 30.03
N ASP A 180 1.39 -34.62 30.33
CA ASP A 180 0.57 -33.87 29.36
C ASP A 180 1.11 -32.44 29.24
N LEU A 181 1.43 -31.99 28.02
CA LEU A 181 1.97 -30.64 27.80
C LEU A 181 0.90 -29.55 27.90
N GLY A 182 -0.39 -29.91 27.81
CA GLY A 182 -1.52 -28.98 27.80
C GLY A 182 -1.60 -28.10 26.55
N ARG A 183 -0.83 -28.46 25.50
CA ARG A 183 -0.80 -27.88 24.16
C ARG A 183 -0.16 -28.86 23.18
N SER A 184 -0.33 -28.63 21.88
CA SER A 184 0.39 -29.36 20.83
C SER A 184 1.88 -29.00 20.82
N ILE A 185 2.69 -29.86 20.21
CA ILE A 185 4.07 -29.51 19.87
C ILE A 185 4.05 -28.43 18.78
N GLU A 186 4.84 -27.38 18.99
CA GLU A 186 4.93 -26.25 18.08
C GLU A 186 5.99 -26.54 17.01
N ARG A 187 5.67 -26.18 15.78
CA ARG A 187 6.57 -26.33 14.63
C ARG A 187 7.84 -25.51 14.83
N ASP A 188 8.98 -26.07 14.44
CA ASP A 188 10.31 -25.44 14.45
C ASP A 188 10.83 -25.04 15.85
N ARG A 189 10.18 -25.54 16.92
CA ARG A 189 10.54 -25.28 18.31
C ARG A 189 11.47 -26.34 18.88
N TRP A 190 12.53 -25.91 19.58
CA TRP A 190 13.43 -26.84 20.27
C TRP A 190 12.87 -27.29 21.63
N TYR A 191 12.97 -28.59 21.87
CA TYR A 191 12.63 -29.25 23.12
C TYR A 191 13.84 -30.00 23.66
N HIS A 192 14.28 -29.65 24.87
CA HIS A 192 15.19 -30.46 25.64
C HIS A 192 14.39 -31.46 26.45
N VAL A 193 14.65 -32.73 26.22
CA VAL A 193 14.00 -33.79 26.96
C VAL A 193 15.01 -34.73 27.55
N ALA A 194 14.69 -35.20 28.75
CA ALA A 194 15.53 -36.13 29.46
C ALA A 194 14.75 -37.08 30.35
N PHE A 195 15.36 -38.22 30.66
CA PHE A 195 14.86 -39.12 31.67
C PHE A 195 15.98 -39.70 32.52
N SER A 196 15.67 -40.00 33.77
CA SER A 196 16.53 -40.79 34.66
C SER A 196 15.82 -42.07 35.09
N ILE A 197 16.56 -43.17 35.15
CA ILE A 197 16.07 -44.45 35.68
C ILE A 197 17.07 -44.96 36.71
N ARG A 198 16.57 -45.31 37.89
CA ARG A 198 17.35 -45.87 39.00
C ARG A 198 16.70 -47.11 39.58
N GLN A 199 17.49 -48.17 39.80
CA GLN A 199 17.07 -49.29 40.64
C GLN A 199 17.28 -48.92 42.12
N ASP A 200 16.22 -49.01 42.94
CA ASP A 200 16.21 -48.72 44.37
C ASP A 200 15.66 -49.94 45.14
N GLY A 201 16.55 -50.85 45.54
CA GLY A 201 16.14 -52.16 46.06
C GLY A 201 15.39 -52.99 45.00
N SER A 202 14.19 -53.48 45.35
CA SER A 202 13.29 -54.21 44.44
C SER A 202 12.51 -53.30 43.47
N ASP A 203 12.61 -51.99 43.65
CA ASP A 203 11.77 -51.01 42.97
C ASP A 203 12.57 -50.22 41.93
N VAL A 204 11.88 -49.65 40.95
CA VAL A 204 12.48 -48.80 39.92
C VAL A 204 11.92 -47.40 40.03
N VAL A 205 12.79 -46.42 40.24
CA VAL A 205 12.44 -45.00 40.21
C VAL A 205 12.75 -44.45 38.84
N ALA A 206 11.76 -43.82 38.21
CA ALA A 206 11.90 -43.15 36.93
C ALA A 206 11.47 -41.68 37.03
N ARG A 207 12.21 -40.79 36.37
CA ARG A 207 11.87 -39.36 36.29
C ARG A 207 11.99 -38.88 34.85
N LEU A 208 11.13 -37.93 34.51
CA LEU A 208 11.00 -37.33 33.19
C LEU A 208 11.21 -35.82 33.33
N TYR A 209 11.99 -35.26 32.42
CA TYR A 209 12.31 -33.84 32.39
C TYR A 209 12.01 -33.31 30.99
N LEU A 210 11.47 -32.11 30.93
CA LEU A 210 11.14 -31.39 29.72
C LEU A 210 11.49 -29.93 29.96
N GLN A 211 12.15 -29.32 28.99
CA GLN A 211 12.35 -27.89 28.89
C GLN A 211 12.11 -27.48 27.44
N ASP A 212 11.40 -26.37 27.24
CA ASP A 212 11.24 -25.76 25.93
C ASP A 212 12.15 -24.53 25.77
N GLU A 213 12.36 -24.09 24.53
CA GLU A 213 13.25 -22.96 24.19
C GLU A 213 12.94 -21.61 24.85
N PHE A 214 11.75 -21.44 25.45
CA PHE A 214 11.33 -20.22 26.15
C PHE A 214 11.22 -20.40 27.67
N GLY A 215 11.72 -21.52 28.21
CA GLY A 215 11.76 -21.73 29.67
C GLY A 215 10.41 -22.02 30.30
N GLY A 216 9.44 -22.55 29.54
CA GLY A 216 8.11 -22.90 30.04
C GLY A 216 8.09 -23.97 31.15
N TYR A 217 9.20 -24.68 31.34
CA TYR A 217 9.36 -25.71 32.36
C TYR A 217 10.70 -25.53 33.11
N ASP A 218 10.69 -25.78 34.42
CA ASP A 218 11.91 -25.76 35.24
C ASP A 218 12.75 -27.00 34.96
N ALA A 219 13.89 -26.78 34.29
CA ALA A 219 14.85 -27.82 33.96
C ALA A 219 15.34 -28.61 35.19
N ALA A 220 15.32 -28.04 36.41
CA ALA A 220 15.79 -28.71 37.61
C ALA A 220 14.77 -29.69 38.23
N SER A 221 13.50 -29.62 37.83
CA SER A 221 12.39 -30.37 38.42
C SER A 221 11.80 -31.36 37.41
N PRO A 222 11.54 -32.63 37.79
CA PRO A 222 10.93 -33.57 36.88
C PRO A 222 9.48 -33.20 36.60
N VAL A 223 9.10 -33.15 35.32
CA VAL A 223 7.71 -32.94 34.87
C VAL A 223 6.82 -34.16 35.16
N ALA A 224 7.44 -35.34 35.33
CA ALA A 224 6.79 -36.53 35.86
C ALA A 224 7.81 -37.40 36.62
N ALA A 225 7.37 -38.06 37.69
CA ALA A 225 8.18 -39.02 38.43
C ALA A 225 7.32 -40.20 38.93
N GLY A 226 7.89 -41.41 38.96
CA GLY A 226 7.18 -42.61 39.42
C GLY A 226 8.10 -43.64 40.04
N THR A 227 7.57 -44.38 41.02
CA THR A 227 8.23 -45.55 41.62
C THR A 227 7.44 -46.80 41.27
N PHE A 228 8.06 -47.74 40.58
CA PHE A 228 7.46 -49.01 40.17
C PHE A 228 7.87 -50.11 41.14
N ALA A 229 6.97 -50.44 42.06
CA ALA A 229 7.22 -51.43 43.11
C ALA A 229 7.40 -52.85 42.54
N SER A 230 8.41 -53.58 43.06
CA SER A 230 8.73 -54.96 42.66
C SER A 230 8.92 -55.16 41.15
N PHE A 231 9.33 -54.10 40.45
CA PHE A 231 9.60 -54.11 39.02
C PHE A 231 11.11 -54.19 38.80
N THR A 232 11.56 -55.08 37.94
CA THR A 232 12.97 -55.15 37.52
C THR A 232 13.01 -54.97 36.02
N TYR A 233 13.37 -53.77 35.58
CA TYR A 233 13.48 -53.49 34.16
C TYR A 233 14.62 -54.31 33.54
N ASP A 234 14.46 -54.75 32.29
CA ASP A 234 15.47 -55.58 31.63
C ASP A 234 16.74 -54.75 31.32
N THR A 235 17.89 -55.21 31.83
CA THR A 235 19.18 -54.50 31.78
C THR A 235 20.12 -54.99 30.68
N GLY A 236 19.65 -55.81 29.73
CA GLY A 236 20.46 -56.50 28.70
C GLY A 236 21.41 -55.65 27.82
N VAL A 237 22.20 -56.36 27.00
CA VAL A 237 23.38 -55.86 26.22
C VAL A 237 23.02 -54.76 25.19
N PHE A 238 23.86 -53.72 25.15
CA PHE A 238 23.55 -52.32 24.79
C PHE A 238 23.82 -51.88 23.34
N PRO A 239 22.79 -51.38 22.63
CA PRO A 239 22.89 -50.06 21.99
C PRO A 239 21.65 -49.16 22.23
N VAL A 240 21.85 -47.84 22.21
CA VAL A 240 20.76 -46.84 22.17
C VAL A 240 20.43 -46.55 20.71
N SER A 241 19.15 -46.55 20.34
CA SER A 241 18.67 -46.30 18.98
C SER A 241 17.68 -45.15 18.96
N ILE A 242 17.69 -44.39 17.88
CA ILE A 242 16.75 -43.27 17.64
C ILE A 242 15.98 -43.58 16.34
N GLY A 243 14.65 -43.66 16.40
CA GLY A 243 13.80 -43.94 15.22
C GLY A 243 12.36 -44.33 15.58
N GLU A 244 11.60 -44.86 14.63
CA GLU A 244 10.22 -45.31 14.88
C GLU A 244 10.16 -46.73 15.49
N ALA A 245 9.33 -46.93 16.53
CA ALA A 245 9.14 -48.26 17.13
C ALA A 245 8.00 -49.05 16.46
N GLY A 246 8.30 -50.25 15.95
CA GLY A 246 7.24 -51.22 15.65
C GLY A 246 7.38 -52.02 14.36
N GLN A 247 8.29 -51.62 13.46
CA GLN A 247 8.60 -52.38 12.27
C GLN A 247 10.06 -52.81 12.30
N THR A 248 10.37 -53.93 11.64
CA THR A 248 11.74 -54.46 11.51
C THR A 248 12.68 -53.57 10.66
N GLY A 249 12.45 -52.25 10.62
CA GLY A 249 13.38 -51.20 10.24
C GLY A 249 13.03 -50.47 8.95
N ILE A 250 12.09 -49.51 8.95
CA ILE A 250 11.73 -48.80 7.72
C ILE A 250 11.65 -47.25 7.83
N ASP A 251 11.25 -46.64 8.96
CA ASP A 251 11.04 -45.17 8.98
C ASP A 251 12.02 -44.38 9.91
N PRO A 252 12.65 -43.28 9.43
CA PRO A 252 13.56 -42.44 10.20
C PRO A 252 12.82 -41.58 11.24
N PHE A 253 13.51 -41.10 12.28
CA PHE A 253 13.00 -40.00 13.09
C PHE A 253 12.79 -38.78 12.18
N THR A 254 11.57 -38.23 12.14
CA THR A 254 11.22 -37.16 11.19
C THR A 254 11.48 -35.75 11.73
N GLY A 255 11.90 -35.63 12.99
CA GLY A 255 12.39 -34.38 13.55
C GLY A 255 13.90 -34.20 13.35
N THR A 256 14.40 -33.03 13.72
CA THR A 256 15.84 -32.74 13.77
C THR A 256 16.38 -32.97 15.18
N ILE A 257 17.59 -33.52 15.28
CA ILE A 257 18.29 -33.72 16.55
C ILE A 257 19.57 -32.91 16.51
N ASP A 258 19.89 -32.22 17.60
CA ASP A 258 21.15 -31.47 17.70
C ASP A 258 22.21 -32.28 18.47
N GLU A 259 21.87 -32.71 19.68
CA GLU A 259 22.79 -33.44 20.55
C GLU A 259 22.07 -34.47 21.41
N ALA A 260 22.75 -35.57 21.73
CA ALA A 260 22.29 -36.58 22.67
C ALA A 260 23.39 -36.96 23.66
N ARG A 261 23.03 -37.17 24.94
CA ARG A 261 23.97 -37.44 26.03
C ARG A 261 23.51 -38.60 26.90
N LEU A 262 24.47 -39.40 27.37
CA LEU A 262 24.28 -40.44 28.37
C LEU A 262 25.20 -40.21 29.58
N SER A 263 24.64 -40.30 30.79
CA SER A 263 25.37 -40.08 32.06
C SER A 263 25.17 -41.22 33.07
N LYS A 264 26.15 -41.43 33.96
CA LYS A 264 26.15 -42.47 35.02
C LYS A 264 25.51 -42.04 36.35
N THR A 265 25.10 -40.78 36.46
CA THR A 265 24.48 -40.20 37.65
C THR A 265 23.12 -39.59 37.28
N GLU A 266 22.27 -39.41 38.29
CA GLU A 266 21.02 -38.70 38.14
C GLU A 266 21.33 -37.21 38.13
N ARG A 267 21.09 -36.53 37.01
CA ARG A 267 21.29 -35.10 36.92
C ARG A 267 20.07 -34.37 37.48
N THR A 268 20.34 -33.38 38.32
CA THR A 268 19.34 -32.44 38.85
C THR A 268 19.44 -31.07 38.19
N THR A 269 20.39 -30.90 37.26
CA THR A 269 20.62 -29.68 36.49
C THR A 269 20.82 -30.08 35.04
N PHE A 270 19.85 -29.72 34.22
CA PHE A 270 19.85 -29.91 32.78
C PHE A 270 20.33 -28.59 32.15
N ALA A 271 21.22 -28.66 31.16
CA ALA A 271 21.76 -27.45 30.54
C ALA A 271 20.64 -26.67 29.85
N THR A 272 20.34 -25.48 30.34
CA THR A 272 19.44 -24.55 29.66
C THR A 272 20.09 -24.16 28.34
N HIS A 273 19.32 -24.07 27.25
CA HIS A 273 19.77 -23.30 26.07
C HIS A 273 20.28 -21.95 26.59
N PRO A 274 21.50 -21.48 26.25
CA PRO A 274 21.96 -20.19 26.75
C PRO A 274 20.87 -19.19 26.42
N ASP A 275 20.46 -18.46 27.45
CA ASP A 275 19.42 -17.45 27.40
C ASP A 275 19.67 -16.65 26.12
N PHE A 276 18.71 -16.55 25.20
CA PHE A 276 18.95 -15.90 23.90
C PHE A 276 19.49 -14.48 24.06
N THR A 277 19.20 -13.86 25.21
CA THR A 277 19.72 -12.57 25.68
C THR A 277 21.23 -12.57 25.97
N THR A 278 21.85 -13.72 26.27
CA THR A 278 23.30 -13.87 26.44
C THR A 278 24.06 -13.99 25.12
N ARG A 279 23.41 -14.47 24.04
CA ARG A 279 24.01 -14.54 22.69
C ARG A 279 23.76 -13.26 21.88
N PHE A 280 22.64 -12.60 22.14
CA PHE A 280 22.24 -11.35 21.52
C PHE A 280 21.74 -10.40 22.62
N PRO A 281 22.64 -9.75 23.39
CA PRO A 281 22.22 -8.75 24.35
C PRO A 281 21.36 -7.69 23.67
N THR A 282 20.17 -7.43 24.22
CA THR A 282 19.32 -6.34 23.76
C THR A 282 20.07 -5.03 23.95
N VAL A 283 20.39 -4.37 22.85
CA VAL A 283 21.12 -3.10 22.87
C VAL A 283 20.18 -1.89 22.89
N HIS A 284 18.94 -2.04 22.41
CA HIS A 284 17.94 -0.98 22.42
C HIS A 284 16.51 -1.50 22.37
N GLU A 285 15.59 -0.76 23.00
CA GLU A 285 14.14 -0.91 22.88
C GLU A 285 13.54 0.41 22.36
N GLY A 286 12.83 0.34 21.24
CA GLY A 286 12.17 1.48 20.62
C GLY A 286 10.66 1.28 20.55
N ARG A 287 9.90 2.35 20.77
CA ARG A 287 8.45 2.37 20.59
C ARG A 287 8.10 2.96 19.22
N ILE A 288 7.26 2.28 18.45
CA ILE A 288 6.73 2.81 17.20
C ILE A 288 5.84 4.01 17.51
N HIS A 289 6.20 5.15 16.92
CA HIS A 289 5.39 6.34 16.90
C HIS A 289 5.03 6.69 15.46
N PHE A 290 3.78 7.06 15.26
CA PHE A 290 3.24 7.41 13.96
C PHE A 290 3.34 8.92 13.75
N LEU A 291 4.12 9.33 12.74
CA LEU A 291 3.96 10.60 12.07
C LEU A 291 3.06 10.34 10.84
N GLY A 292 2.29 11.33 10.38
CA GLY A 292 1.22 11.16 9.37
C GLY A 292 1.61 10.32 8.14
N GLY A 293 0.63 9.82 7.36
CA GLY A 293 0.89 9.06 6.14
C GLY A 293 1.20 7.57 6.31
N ASN A 294 1.46 7.09 7.54
CA ASN A 294 1.80 5.69 7.91
C ASN A 294 3.27 5.30 7.75
N THR A 295 4.18 6.24 7.48
CA THR A 295 5.61 5.95 7.63
C THR A 295 5.97 5.93 9.11
N ARG A 296 6.49 4.78 9.54
CA ARG A 296 6.85 4.49 10.92
C ARG A 296 7.85 3.35 10.95
N GLY A 297 8.59 3.23 12.05
CA GLY A 297 9.61 2.20 12.18
C GLY A 297 10.78 2.64 13.05
N LEU A 298 11.76 1.76 13.14
CA LEU A 298 13.00 1.92 13.88
C LEU A 298 14.17 1.47 13.00
N GLY A 299 15.23 2.27 12.94
CA GLY A 299 16.47 1.93 12.26
C GLY A 299 17.63 1.79 13.24
N MET A 300 18.62 0.98 12.89
CA MET A 300 19.87 0.81 13.61
C MET A 300 21.02 0.62 12.62
N LEU A 301 22.18 1.19 12.94
CA LEU A 301 23.43 0.90 12.27
C LEU A 301 24.33 0.09 13.19
N ALA A 302 25.01 -0.93 12.67
CA ALA A 302 25.91 -1.78 13.43
C ALA A 302 27.21 -2.04 12.64
N ALA A 303 28.35 -1.72 13.24
CA ALA A 303 29.67 -1.98 12.66
C ALA A 303 30.12 -3.40 13.00
N ALA A 304 30.26 -4.24 11.98
CA ALA A 304 30.66 -5.63 12.09
C ALA A 304 32.08 -5.87 11.53
N PRO A 305 32.85 -6.81 12.12
CA PRO A 305 34.17 -7.20 11.64
C PRO A 305 34.08 -8.06 10.36
N ALA A 306 35.23 -8.53 9.88
CA ALA A 306 35.29 -9.50 8.78
C ALA A 306 34.49 -10.77 9.15
N GLY A 307 33.65 -11.24 8.23
CA GLY A 307 32.66 -12.28 8.48
C GLY A 307 31.24 -11.75 8.73
N GLY A 308 31.07 -10.43 8.89
CA GLY A 308 29.77 -9.75 8.96
C GLY A 308 29.02 -9.94 10.28
N LEU A 309 27.75 -9.52 10.31
CA LEU A 309 26.91 -9.62 11.51
C LEU A 309 26.53 -11.07 11.88
N ARG A 310 26.42 -11.97 10.88
CA ARG A 310 25.95 -13.37 11.00
C ARG A 310 24.50 -13.55 11.48
N ALA A 311 24.05 -12.79 12.47
CA ALA A 311 22.68 -12.84 12.97
C ALA A 311 22.28 -11.56 13.71
N VAL A 312 20.99 -11.23 13.70
CA VAL A 312 20.38 -10.13 14.49
C VAL A 312 19.09 -10.63 15.14
N TYR A 313 18.91 -10.36 16.42
CA TYR A 313 17.68 -10.66 17.17
C TYR A 313 16.72 -9.48 17.14
N ILE A 314 15.44 -9.75 16.90
CA ILE A 314 14.38 -8.75 16.95
C ILE A 314 13.21 -9.34 17.72
N ALA A 315 12.79 -8.66 18.79
CA ALA A 315 11.52 -8.92 19.46
C ALA A 315 10.55 -7.77 19.24
N ARG A 316 9.27 -8.11 19.17
CA ARG A 316 8.14 -7.21 19.02
C ARG A 316 7.12 -7.54 20.10
N ALA A 317 6.79 -6.56 20.92
CA ALA A 317 5.64 -6.61 21.83
C ALA A 317 4.52 -5.74 21.25
N THR A 318 3.37 -6.34 21.00
CA THR A 318 2.24 -5.69 20.34
C THR A 318 1.01 -5.61 21.22
N THR A 319 0.47 -4.41 21.33
CA THR A 319 -0.88 -4.14 21.82
C THR A 319 -1.73 -3.75 20.61
N ILE A 320 -2.88 -4.39 20.40
CA ILE A 320 -3.76 -4.09 19.25
C ILE A 320 -4.74 -2.98 19.64
N PRO A 321 -4.61 -1.75 19.12
CA PRO A 321 -5.62 -0.71 19.31
C PRO A 321 -6.89 -1.06 18.53
N ALA A 322 -8.07 -0.75 19.07
CA ALA A 322 -9.36 -1.00 18.40
C ALA A 322 -9.46 -0.34 17.00
N GLN A 323 -8.78 0.78 16.81
CA GLN A 323 -8.76 1.56 15.56
C GLN A 323 -7.85 0.93 14.47
N GLU A 324 -6.88 0.10 14.85
CA GLU A 324 -5.95 -0.58 13.92
C GLU A 324 -6.25 -2.09 13.77
N ALA A 325 -7.47 -2.49 14.17
CA ALA A 325 -8.00 -3.83 13.92
C ALA A 325 -8.55 -4.01 12.49
N ILE A 326 -8.68 -2.90 11.74
CA ILE A 326 -9.26 -2.84 10.38
C ILE A 326 -8.19 -3.20 9.34
N LYS A 327 -8.62 -3.78 8.21
CA LYS A 327 -7.74 -4.18 7.09
C LYS A 327 -7.29 -2.97 6.23
N PRO A 328 -6.11 -3.03 5.57
CA PRO A 328 -5.11 -4.08 5.70
C PRO A 328 -4.42 -3.98 7.06
N ARG A 329 -3.94 -5.12 7.57
CA ARG A 329 -3.15 -5.10 8.81
C ARG A 329 -1.85 -4.33 8.51
N PRO A 330 -1.42 -3.41 9.39
CA PRO A 330 -0.13 -2.73 9.28
C PRO A 330 1.01 -3.69 8.99
N VAL A 331 1.71 -3.50 7.87
CA VAL A 331 2.93 -4.22 7.56
C VAL A 331 3.92 -3.99 8.69
N ALA A 332 4.56 -5.05 9.16
CA ALA A 332 5.68 -4.96 10.08
C ALA A 332 6.82 -5.80 9.51
N LEU A 333 7.84 -5.16 8.93
CA LEU A 333 8.95 -5.85 8.28
C LEU A 333 10.24 -5.57 9.04
N ALA A 334 10.96 -6.62 9.41
CA ALA A 334 12.34 -6.52 9.82
C ALA A 334 13.27 -6.87 8.65
N GLN A 335 14.32 -6.09 8.43
CA GLN A 335 15.32 -6.38 7.39
C GLN A 335 16.72 -5.92 7.76
N VAL A 336 17.71 -6.55 7.14
CA VAL A 336 19.13 -6.22 7.27
C VAL A 336 19.70 -5.91 5.90
N LEU A 337 20.36 -4.76 5.79
CA LEU A 337 21.14 -4.36 4.63
C LEU A 337 22.62 -4.50 4.93
N ASP A 338 23.37 -5.03 3.96
CA ASP A 338 24.82 -5.15 4.03
C ASP A 338 25.53 -3.79 3.86
N PRO A 339 26.87 -3.72 4.01
CA PRO A 339 27.62 -2.47 3.85
C PRO A 339 27.54 -1.83 2.46
N SER A 340 27.07 -2.55 1.44
CA SER A 340 26.82 -2.05 0.08
C SER A 340 25.36 -1.56 -0.12
N GLY A 341 24.51 -1.74 0.90
CA GLY A 341 23.11 -1.35 0.89
C GLY A 341 22.17 -2.42 0.32
N ARG A 342 22.61 -3.66 0.13
CA ARG A 342 21.75 -4.75 -0.38
C ARG A 342 20.99 -5.40 0.77
N VAL A 343 19.71 -5.65 0.60
CA VAL A 343 18.93 -6.43 1.57
C VAL A 343 19.41 -7.88 1.53
N VAL A 344 20.00 -8.35 2.63
CA VAL A 344 20.60 -9.70 2.74
C VAL A 344 19.80 -10.63 3.65
N SER A 345 18.88 -10.10 4.45
CA SER A 345 17.98 -10.88 5.30
C SER A 345 16.73 -10.08 5.65
N HIS A 346 15.58 -10.73 5.78
CA HIS A 346 14.33 -10.09 6.21
C HIS A 346 13.37 -11.10 6.86
N ALA A 347 12.44 -10.58 7.66
CA ALA A 347 11.34 -11.33 8.24
C ALA A 347 10.08 -10.46 8.30
N ASP A 348 8.96 -11.04 7.86
CA ASP A 348 7.64 -10.42 7.97
C ASP A 348 7.03 -10.74 9.34
N LEU A 349 6.72 -9.68 10.08
CA LEU A 349 6.15 -9.71 11.43
C LEU A 349 4.68 -9.23 11.44
N THR A 350 4.07 -8.91 10.30
CA THR A 350 2.75 -8.26 10.14
C THR A 350 1.63 -8.92 10.95
N ASP A 351 1.57 -10.25 10.95
CA ASP A 351 0.44 -11.04 11.48
C ASP A 351 0.54 -11.45 12.96
N SER A 352 1.32 -10.74 13.78
CA SER A 352 1.44 -11.06 15.20
C SER A 352 0.06 -10.94 15.92
N PRO A 353 -0.46 -12.04 16.53
CA PRO A 353 -1.83 -12.12 17.08
C PRO A 353 -2.05 -11.29 18.37
N GLY A 354 -1.12 -10.41 18.72
CA GLY A 354 -1.06 -9.69 20.00
C GLY A 354 -0.12 -10.40 20.98
N GLY A 355 0.51 -9.64 21.87
CA GLY A 355 1.54 -10.16 22.79
C GLY A 355 2.96 -10.03 22.24
N SER A 356 3.88 -10.84 22.78
CA SER A 356 5.30 -10.81 22.41
C SER A 356 5.63 -11.85 21.36
N SER A 357 6.39 -11.45 20.35
CA SER A 357 6.92 -12.29 19.28
C SER A 357 8.39 -11.95 19.07
N SER A 358 9.19 -12.91 18.58
CA SER A 358 10.60 -12.63 18.27
C SER A 358 11.11 -13.47 17.10
N VAL A 359 12.16 -12.99 16.45
CA VAL A 359 12.82 -13.61 15.31
C VAL A 359 14.32 -13.37 15.39
N VAL A 360 15.12 -14.28 14.84
CA VAL A 360 16.53 -13.99 14.52
C VAL A 360 16.68 -14.05 13.02
N LEU A 361 17.16 -12.95 12.47
CA LEU A 361 17.52 -12.85 11.07
C LEU A 361 18.89 -13.47 10.89
N SER A 362 18.97 -14.58 10.15
CA SER A 362 20.24 -15.16 9.72
C SER A 362 20.80 -14.33 8.58
N ILE A 363 22.06 -13.91 8.71
CA ILE A 363 22.73 -13.03 7.74
C ILE A 363 23.88 -13.84 7.12
N PRO A 364 23.96 -13.92 5.78
CA PRO A 364 25.06 -14.59 5.11
C PRO A 364 26.43 -14.05 5.55
N GLU A 365 27.48 -14.85 5.33
CA GLU A 365 28.84 -14.33 5.46
C GLU A 365 29.02 -13.12 4.56
N GLY A 366 29.56 -12.04 5.12
CA GLY A 366 29.70 -10.78 4.40
C GLY A 366 30.93 -10.00 4.83
N ASP A 367 31.15 -8.89 4.12
CA ASP A 367 32.27 -8.01 4.35
C ASP A 367 32.17 -7.31 5.72
N ALA A 368 33.34 -6.91 6.23
CA ALA A 368 33.40 -5.97 7.34
C ALA A 368 32.79 -4.63 6.93
N GLY A 369 32.09 -3.97 7.85
CA GLY A 369 31.51 -2.66 7.56
C GLY A 369 30.28 -2.35 8.41
N VAL A 370 29.55 -1.31 7.99
CA VAL A 370 28.34 -0.86 8.68
C VAL A 370 27.13 -1.49 8.02
N TYR A 371 26.44 -2.35 8.75
CA TYR A 371 25.17 -2.95 8.36
C TYR A 371 24.02 -2.08 8.86
N THR A 372 22.92 -2.06 8.13
CA THR A 372 21.68 -1.38 8.54
C THR A 372 20.64 -2.42 8.95
N VAL A 373 20.19 -2.39 10.19
CA VAL A 373 19.01 -3.13 10.66
C VAL A 373 17.84 -2.17 10.63
N SER A 374 16.73 -2.56 10.00
CA SER A 374 15.56 -1.70 9.87
C SER A 374 14.30 -2.49 10.16
N VAL A 375 13.49 -1.95 11.06
CA VAL A 375 12.12 -2.34 11.32
C VAL A 375 11.22 -1.29 10.71
N ILE A 376 10.36 -1.72 9.79
CA ILE A 376 9.47 -0.86 9.03
C ILE A 376 8.03 -1.18 9.44
N GLY A 377 7.24 -0.14 9.64
CA GLY A 377 5.83 -0.27 9.98
C GLY A 377 5.61 -0.70 11.44
N GLY A 378 4.64 -1.58 11.66
CA GLY A 378 4.16 -1.97 12.99
C GLY A 378 3.00 -1.12 13.49
N ARG A 379 2.29 -1.60 14.51
CA ARG A 379 1.15 -0.90 15.11
C ARG A 379 1.61 0.25 15.99
N SER A 380 0.73 1.24 16.19
CA SER A 380 1.04 2.34 17.12
C SER A 380 1.28 1.81 18.53
N ASN A 381 2.40 2.23 19.15
CA ASN A 381 2.91 1.76 20.43
C ASN A 381 3.48 0.33 20.47
N ASP A 382 3.68 -0.32 19.33
CA ASP A 382 4.53 -1.52 19.31
C ASP A 382 5.90 -1.19 19.91
N VAL A 383 6.42 -2.10 20.74
CA VAL A 383 7.78 -1.99 21.27
C VAL A 383 8.64 -3.04 20.57
N PHE A 384 9.70 -2.57 19.92
CA PHE A 384 10.69 -3.43 19.28
C PHE A 384 11.99 -3.42 20.09
N ALA A 385 12.48 -4.60 20.43
CA ALA A 385 13.80 -4.80 21.02
C ALA A 385 14.75 -5.37 19.97
N ILE A 386 15.94 -4.79 19.84
CA ILE A 386 16.97 -5.28 18.91
C ILE A 386 18.16 -5.80 19.73
N GLY A 387 18.55 -7.04 19.46
CA GLY A 387 19.74 -7.68 20.02
C GLY A 387 20.81 -7.90 18.95
N LEU A 388 22.05 -7.59 19.30
CA LEU A 388 23.21 -7.72 18.43
C LEU A 388 24.22 -8.73 19.01
N PRO A 389 25.00 -9.43 18.18
CA PRO A 389 26.04 -10.32 18.66
C PRO A 389 27.21 -9.52 19.26
N ASP A 390 27.91 -10.12 20.22
CA ASP A 390 29.07 -9.50 20.91
C ASP A 390 30.22 -9.12 19.96
N THR A 391 30.22 -9.62 18.73
CA THR A 391 31.18 -9.25 17.70
C THR A 391 30.98 -7.83 17.14
N VAL A 392 29.85 -7.18 17.42
CA VAL A 392 29.59 -5.81 16.99
C VAL A 392 30.46 -4.84 17.77
N GLN A 393 31.18 -3.98 17.05
CA GLN A 393 32.15 -3.05 17.63
C GLN A 393 31.53 -1.70 18.01
N ALA A 394 30.53 -1.26 17.25
CA ALA A 394 29.81 0.00 17.45
C ALA A 394 28.38 -0.14 16.92
N TRP A 395 27.43 0.53 17.58
CA TRP A 395 26.05 0.56 17.13
C TRP A 395 25.40 1.93 17.41
N GLY A 396 24.29 2.21 16.74
CA GLY A 396 23.48 3.40 16.99
C GLY A 396 22.06 3.22 16.45
N VAL A 397 21.10 3.93 17.02
CA VAL A 397 19.67 3.80 16.69
C VAL A 397 19.09 5.12 16.19
N ARG A 398 18.10 5.03 15.31
CA ARG A 398 17.41 6.19 14.72
C ARG A 398 15.95 5.87 14.45
N GLY A 399 15.15 6.90 14.33
CA GLY A 399 13.77 6.76 13.87
C GLY A 399 13.69 6.61 12.35
N GLU A 400 12.65 5.94 11.88
CA GLU A 400 12.19 6.08 10.50
C GLU A 400 11.29 7.33 10.45
N LEU A 401 11.93 8.50 10.41
CA LEU A 401 11.42 9.85 10.77
C LEU A 401 11.23 10.09 12.27
N SER A 402 10.70 9.14 13.03
CA SER A 402 10.45 9.33 14.47
C SER A 402 10.97 8.18 15.32
N LEU A 403 11.64 8.53 16.43
CA LEU A 403 12.19 7.58 17.38
C LEU A 403 11.45 7.68 18.71
N GLY A 404 10.55 6.74 18.96
CA GLY A 404 9.81 6.68 20.21
C GLY A 404 10.60 5.93 21.28
N PHE A 405 10.58 6.45 22.51
CA PHE A 405 11.18 5.80 23.67
C PHE A 405 10.09 5.18 24.55
N PRO A 406 10.21 3.89 24.93
CA PRO A 406 9.50 3.38 26.10
C PRO A 406 10.02 4.10 27.36
N ALA A 407 9.30 3.98 28.48
CA ALA A 407 9.68 4.68 29.71
C ALA A 407 11.10 4.27 30.15
N THR A 408 12.04 5.23 30.14
CA THR A 408 13.43 4.96 30.50
C THR A 408 13.57 4.76 32.01
N PRO A 409 14.16 3.65 32.49
CA PRO A 409 14.30 3.41 33.93
C PRO A 409 15.39 4.27 34.59
N ALA A 410 16.36 4.74 33.82
CA ALA A 410 17.47 5.58 34.27
C ALA A 410 17.78 6.67 33.24
N ALA A 411 18.48 7.72 33.67
CA ALA A 411 19.00 8.74 32.76
C ALA A 411 20.10 8.14 31.88
N GLN A 412 20.14 8.53 30.61
CA GLN A 412 21.04 7.99 29.61
C GLN A 412 21.61 9.12 28.75
N ASP A 413 22.88 9.03 28.41
CA ASP A 413 23.51 9.91 27.42
C ASP A 413 23.59 9.18 26.08
N TYR A 414 23.19 9.87 25.01
CA TYR A 414 23.38 9.45 23.64
C TYR A 414 24.29 10.43 22.91
N TYR A 415 24.93 9.97 21.84
CA TYR A 415 25.86 10.77 21.05
C TYR A 415 25.45 10.82 19.59
N LEU A 416 25.42 12.03 19.03
CA LEU A 416 25.02 12.34 17.66
C LEU A 416 26.25 12.78 16.86
N TYR A 417 26.44 12.18 15.69
CA TYR A 417 27.44 12.63 14.72
C TYR A 417 26.94 13.87 13.96
N LEU A 418 27.81 14.86 13.79
CA LEU A 418 27.57 16.04 12.96
C LEU A 418 28.36 15.92 11.64
N PRO A 419 27.67 15.72 10.50
CA PRO A 419 28.30 15.66 9.19
C PRO A 419 29.05 16.93 8.84
N ARG A 420 30.15 16.89 8.09
CA ARG A 420 30.94 18.09 7.73
C ARG A 420 30.15 19.18 6.98
N THR A 421 29.04 18.80 6.34
CA THR A 421 28.14 19.66 5.57
C THR A 421 27.03 20.30 6.41
N TRP A 422 26.90 19.92 7.69
CA TRP A 422 25.86 20.44 8.56
C TRP A 422 26.01 21.95 8.79
N THR A 423 24.88 22.65 8.89
CA THR A 423 24.84 24.09 9.19
C THR A 423 24.01 24.38 10.43
N SER A 424 22.91 23.65 10.58
CA SER A 424 22.04 23.64 11.75
C SER A 424 21.25 22.35 11.75
N PHE A 425 20.64 22.00 12.87
CA PHE A 425 19.60 20.98 12.92
C PHE A 425 18.50 21.36 13.88
N LYS A 426 17.36 20.72 13.69
CA LYS A 426 16.18 20.85 14.55
C LYS A 426 15.90 19.52 15.21
N MET A 427 15.52 19.60 16.48
CA MET A 427 15.03 18.48 17.25
C MET A 427 13.61 18.78 17.70
N TYR A 428 12.68 17.88 17.42
CA TYR A 428 11.29 17.97 17.86
C TYR A 428 10.98 16.89 18.88
N VAL A 429 10.16 17.23 19.87
CA VAL A 429 9.73 16.32 20.94
C VAL A 429 8.21 16.24 20.99
N TYR A 430 7.66 15.04 20.79
CA TYR A 430 6.22 14.77 20.82
C TYR A 430 5.77 14.04 22.10
N GLY A 431 4.64 14.46 22.68
CA GLY A 431 3.92 13.79 23.79
C GLY A 431 4.23 14.30 25.21
N GLY A 432 3.16 14.57 26.00
CA GLY A 432 3.16 14.77 27.46
C GLY A 432 3.33 16.20 28.00
N THR A 433 2.72 16.50 29.16
CA THR A 433 2.92 17.73 29.95
C THR A 433 3.77 17.46 31.20
N THR A 434 4.82 18.27 31.39
CA THR A 434 5.66 18.50 32.59
C THR A 434 6.89 17.62 32.90
N SER A 435 8.02 18.35 33.10
CA SER A 435 9.05 18.29 34.16
C SER A 435 10.42 17.61 34.02
N SER A 436 10.83 17.03 32.90
CA SER A 436 12.20 16.53 32.76
C SER A 436 12.92 17.14 31.56
N GLU A 437 13.97 17.92 31.84
CA GLU A 437 14.76 18.67 30.88
C GLU A 437 15.60 17.72 30.02
N ILE A 438 15.48 17.83 28.70
CA ILE A 438 16.42 17.22 27.76
C ILE A 438 17.52 18.24 27.49
N GLY A 439 18.78 17.85 27.66
CA GLY A 439 19.94 18.72 27.42
C GLY A 439 20.77 18.28 26.22
N LEU A 440 21.13 19.23 25.36
CA LEU A 440 22.14 19.03 24.31
C LEU A 440 23.45 19.71 24.72
N TYR A 441 24.58 19.03 24.56
CA TYR A 441 25.90 19.53 24.93
C TYR A 441 26.85 19.45 23.73
N ALA A 442 27.73 20.45 23.58
CA ALA A 442 28.70 20.56 22.47
C ALA A 442 29.75 19.42 22.40
N GLY A 443 29.71 18.46 23.33
CA GLY A 443 30.57 17.29 23.37
C GLY A 443 30.58 16.61 24.75
N PRO A 444 31.28 15.48 24.89
CA PRO A 444 31.32 14.69 26.14
C PRO A 444 31.91 15.44 27.34
N ALA A 445 32.76 16.44 27.11
CA ALA A 445 33.45 17.19 28.16
C ALA A 445 32.74 18.50 28.59
N TYR A 446 31.64 18.88 27.94
CA TYR A 446 30.94 20.13 28.23
C TYR A 446 29.90 19.95 29.35
N SER A 447 29.92 20.84 30.33
CA SER A 447 28.95 20.87 31.45
C SER A 447 27.71 21.70 31.15
N ASP A 448 27.84 22.69 30.26
CA ASP A 448 26.76 23.63 29.95
C ASP A 448 26.05 23.20 28.66
N PRO A 449 24.71 23.16 28.64
CA PRO A 449 23.97 22.77 27.45
C PRO A 449 24.04 23.88 26.38
N VAL A 450 24.22 23.49 25.12
CA VAL A 450 24.05 24.37 23.95
C VAL A 450 22.57 24.59 23.61
N GLY A 451 21.68 23.81 24.22
CA GLY A 451 20.23 23.98 24.13
C GLY A 451 19.50 22.98 25.03
N SER A 452 18.29 23.33 25.46
CA SER A 452 17.44 22.44 26.26
C SER A 452 15.95 22.64 25.98
N ILE A 453 15.17 21.57 26.18
CA ILE A 453 13.69 21.57 26.07
C ILE A 453 13.10 21.19 27.43
N GLY A 454 12.07 21.91 27.88
CA GLY A 454 11.34 21.63 29.12
C GLY A 454 11.83 22.34 30.39
N GLY A 455 12.83 23.21 30.29
CA GLY A 455 13.44 23.96 31.41
C GLY A 455 13.09 25.46 31.51
N GLY A 456 12.23 25.99 30.63
CA GLY A 456 11.93 27.43 30.59
C GLY A 456 13.04 28.31 29.99
N SER A 457 13.93 27.73 29.19
CA SER A 457 14.99 28.44 28.46
C SER A 457 14.42 29.26 27.30
N SER A 458 15.16 30.28 26.84
CA SER A 458 14.73 31.17 25.73
C SER A 458 14.74 30.51 24.35
N THR A 459 15.07 29.21 24.27
CA THR A 459 15.23 28.45 23.03
C THR A 459 14.13 27.42 22.79
N ASP A 460 13.25 27.19 23.78
CA ASP A 460 12.15 26.23 23.70
C ASP A 460 10.88 26.91 23.15
N VAL A 461 10.42 26.48 21.98
CA VAL A 461 9.19 27.00 21.34
C VAL A 461 8.14 25.91 21.32
N TRP A 462 7.08 26.09 22.11
CA TRP A 462 5.87 25.28 21.99
C TRP A 462 5.14 25.64 20.69
N ASN A 463 5.05 24.67 19.77
CA ASN A 463 4.24 24.81 18.57
C ASN A 463 2.85 24.23 18.86
N ALA A 464 1.90 25.10 19.20
CA ALA A 464 0.54 24.71 19.56
C ALA A 464 -0.24 24.04 18.41
N SER A 465 0.00 24.42 17.15
CA SER A 465 -0.71 23.82 16.01
C SER A 465 -0.25 22.40 15.71
N LEU A 466 0.99 22.05 16.07
CA LEU A 466 1.58 20.72 15.84
C LEU A 466 1.79 19.91 17.13
N SER A 467 1.39 20.45 18.29
CA SER A 467 1.48 19.82 19.61
C SER A 467 2.86 19.24 19.96
N ARG A 468 3.92 20.01 19.70
CA ARG A 468 5.32 19.59 19.92
C ARG A 468 6.20 20.74 20.41
N TYR A 469 7.32 20.38 21.05
CA TYR A 469 8.41 21.30 21.35
C TYR A 469 9.46 21.27 20.23
N GLU A 470 10.09 22.41 19.97
CA GLU A 470 11.13 22.58 18.95
C GLU A 470 12.39 23.19 19.57
N LEU A 471 13.55 22.62 19.24
CA LEU A 471 14.87 23.18 19.52
C LEU A 471 15.68 23.25 18.24
N THR A 472 16.24 24.42 17.95
CA THR A 472 17.16 24.63 16.83
C THR A 472 18.58 24.81 17.35
N VAL A 473 19.52 24.03 16.82
CA VAL A 473 20.96 24.14 17.12
C VAL A 473 21.70 24.55 15.85
N SER A 474 22.44 25.65 15.91
CA SER A 474 23.26 26.12 14.79
C SER A 474 24.74 25.76 14.97
N SER A 475 25.47 25.70 13.87
CA SER A 475 26.92 25.48 13.88
C SER A 475 27.71 26.58 14.60
N ALA A 476 27.11 27.75 14.83
CA ALA A 476 27.74 28.82 15.61
C ALA A 476 27.82 28.51 17.12
N LEU A 477 26.98 27.60 17.62
CA LEU A 477 26.90 27.22 19.04
C LEU A 477 27.79 26.01 19.38
N VAL A 478 28.32 25.33 18.37
CA VAL A 478 29.18 24.16 18.52
C VAL A 478 30.57 24.53 18.01
N PRO A 479 31.66 24.21 18.73
CA PRO A 479 33.01 24.47 18.26
C PRO A 479 33.19 23.91 16.84
N PRO A 480 33.85 24.64 15.93
CA PRO A 480 34.00 24.19 14.55
C PRO A 480 34.72 22.85 14.50
N SER A 481 34.04 21.84 13.96
CA SER A 481 34.63 20.55 13.62
C SER A 481 35.58 20.75 12.45
N THR A 482 36.84 20.35 12.59
CA THR A 482 37.74 20.22 11.44
C THR A 482 37.44 18.89 10.73
N PRO A 483 37.77 18.72 9.44
CA PRO A 483 37.71 17.40 8.79
C PRO A 483 38.49 16.31 9.55
N SER A 484 39.51 16.70 10.34
CA SER A 484 40.29 15.84 11.22
C SER A 484 39.68 15.56 12.60
N GLN A 485 38.62 16.28 13.00
CA GLN A 485 37.88 16.09 14.26
C GLN A 485 36.39 16.28 14.02
N PRO A 486 35.66 15.22 13.63
CA PRO A 486 34.23 15.31 13.37
C PRO A 486 33.46 15.79 14.62
N GLY A 487 32.43 16.61 14.41
CA GLY A 487 31.62 17.13 15.50
C GLY A 487 30.75 16.03 16.11
N VAL A 488 30.72 15.95 17.44
CA VAL A 488 29.81 15.06 18.19
C VAL A 488 29.07 15.86 19.24
N ILE A 489 27.74 15.74 19.27
CA ILE A 489 26.90 16.30 20.32
C ILE A 489 26.45 15.21 21.27
N ARG A 490 26.42 15.52 22.57
CA ARG A 490 25.83 14.65 23.59
C ARG A 490 24.39 15.09 23.86
N LEU A 491 23.47 14.15 23.80
CA LEU A 491 22.05 14.29 24.14
C LEU A 491 21.79 13.57 25.47
N HIS A 492 21.38 14.31 26.49
CA HIS A 492 21.00 13.75 27.78
C HIS A 492 19.49 13.47 27.82
N ILE A 493 19.14 12.20 27.98
CA ILE A 493 17.76 11.72 28.16
C ILE A 493 17.53 11.43 29.65
N PRO A 494 16.61 12.13 30.32
CA PRO A 494 16.36 11.95 31.75
C PRO A 494 15.68 10.60 32.06
N ALA A 495 15.74 10.17 33.33
CA ALA A 495 14.97 9.03 33.80
C ALA A 495 13.46 9.29 33.69
N GLY A 496 12.69 8.26 33.32
CA GLY A 496 11.24 8.33 33.11
C GLY A 496 10.86 8.95 31.77
N PHE A 497 11.81 9.24 30.88
CA PHE A 497 11.54 9.75 29.55
C PHE A 497 10.74 8.74 28.74
N ASN A 498 9.59 9.14 28.19
CA ASN A 498 8.65 8.27 27.48
C ASN A 498 8.04 8.96 26.25
N ARG A 499 8.84 9.78 25.56
CA ARG A 499 8.42 10.64 24.44
C ARG A 499 9.01 10.19 23.11
N THR A 500 8.71 10.91 22.04
CA THR A 500 9.25 10.66 20.70
C THR A 500 10.15 11.82 20.27
N LEU A 501 11.29 11.48 19.68
CA LEU A 501 12.26 12.42 19.09
C LEU A 501 12.21 12.38 17.57
N VAL A 502 12.36 13.55 16.94
CA VAL A 502 12.50 13.71 15.49
C VAL A 502 13.64 14.68 15.22
N PHE A 503 14.50 14.35 14.25
CA PHE A 503 15.63 15.19 13.85
C PHE A 503 15.47 15.65 12.40
N ASP A 504 15.83 16.90 12.13
CA ASP A 504 15.89 17.47 10.79
C ASP A 504 17.19 18.28 10.61
N GLY A 505 17.88 18.15 9.48
CA GLY A 505 19.21 18.77 9.29
C GLY A 505 20.42 17.93 9.73
N ILE A 506 20.21 16.71 10.24
CA ILE A 506 21.25 15.69 10.49
C ILE A 506 20.65 14.28 10.35
N PRO A 507 21.47 13.21 10.21
CA PRO A 507 20.99 11.83 10.17
C PRO A 507 20.24 11.35 11.43
N GLY A 508 20.44 12.00 12.58
CA GLY A 508 19.69 11.68 13.82
C GLY A 508 19.99 10.30 14.43
N LEU A 509 21.21 9.77 14.24
CA LEU A 509 21.64 8.48 14.79
C LEU A 509 22.16 8.63 16.23
N LEU A 510 21.43 8.09 17.19
CA LEU A 510 21.78 8.06 18.61
C LEU A 510 22.69 6.88 18.92
N CYS A 511 23.95 7.17 19.26
CA CYS A 511 24.97 6.18 19.61
C CYS A 511 25.18 6.13 21.14
N PRO A 512 25.58 4.99 21.71
CA PRO A 512 25.81 4.83 23.15
C PRO A 512 27.03 5.61 23.65
N ASP A 513 27.99 5.89 22.76
CA ASP A 513 29.22 6.61 23.08
C ASP A 513 29.70 7.44 21.87
N ALA A 514 30.64 8.35 22.12
CA ALA A 514 31.19 9.24 21.10
C ALA A 514 32.04 8.49 20.05
N ALA A 515 32.69 7.39 20.41
CA ALA A 515 33.52 6.63 19.47
C ALA A 515 32.64 5.91 18.44
N SER A 516 31.53 5.34 18.89
CA SER A 516 30.48 4.75 18.05
C SER A 516 29.88 5.79 17.11
N ALA A 517 29.59 7.02 17.59
CA ALA A 517 29.10 8.10 16.75
C ALA A 517 30.08 8.46 15.61
N ILE A 518 31.38 8.53 15.91
CA ILE A 518 32.42 8.81 14.92
C ILE A 518 32.57 7.64 13.93
N GLN A 519 32.62 6.40 14.42
CA GLN A 519 32.81 5.21 13.59
C GLN A 519 31.64 4.99 12.63
N LEU A 520 30.41 5.19 13.09
CA LEU A 520 29.21 5.02 12.28
C LEU A 520 28.92 6.24 11.40
N ALA A 521 29.40 7.42 11.78
CA ALA A 521 29.26 8.68 11.05
C ALA A 521 27.81 8.97 10.60
N GLY A 522 26.81 8.59 11.40
CA GLY A 522 25.39 8.70 11.04
C GLY A 522 24.97 7.88 9.82
N GLY A 523 25.81 6.95 9.34
CA GLY A 523 25.63 6.20 8.09
C GLY A 523 26.15 6.93 6.85
N THR A 524 26.70 8.13 6.99
CA THR A 524 27.14 8.95 5.85
C THR A 524 28.35 8.36 5.13
N ARG A 525 28.45 8.65 3.83
CA ARG A 525 29.50 8.16 2.94
C ARG A 525 29.98 9.25 1.99
N GLU A 526 31.30 9.39 1.87
CA GLU A 526 31.92 10.24 0.84
C GLU A 526 31.83 9.53 -0.51
N ALA A 527 31.13 10.15 -1.46
CA ALA A 527 31.06 9.71 -2.84
C ALA A 527 32.05 10.49 -3.72
N ALA A 528 32.22 10.04 -4.96
CA ALA A 528 32.99 10.72 -5.98
C ALA A 528 32.53 12.20 -6.16
N GLY A 529 33.48 13.07 -6.50
CA GLY A 529 33.24 14.52 -6.54
C GLY A 529 33.21 15.20 -5.18
N GLY A 530 33.52 14.48 -4.09
CA GLY A 530 33.54 15.05 -2.74
C GLY A 530 32.15 15.32 -2.17
N ILE A 531 31.16 14.53 -2.58
CA ILE A 531 29.75 14.69 -2.19
C ILE A 531 29.43 13.78 -1.02
N LEU A 532 28.83 14.33 0.02
CA LEU A 532 28.45 13.56 1.19
C LEU A 532 27.04 13.01 1.04
N THR A 533 26.92 11.69 1.01
CA THR A 533 25.64 10.98 0.86
C THR A 533 25.19 10.33 2.16
N ALA A 534 23.89 10.05 2.28
CA ALA A 534 23.29 9.55 3.51
C ALA A 534 23.43 8.03 3.76
N GLY A 535 24.06 7.30 2.83
CA GLY A 535 24.19 5.85 2.90
C GLY A 535 24.87 5.22 1.68
N PRO A 536 25.09 3.89 1.69
CA PRO A 536 25.85 3.19 0.66
C PRO A 536 25.14 3.09 -0.69
N ILE A 537 23.80 2.98 -0.72
CA ILE A 537 23.04 2.97 -1.99
C ILE A 537 23.19 4.33 -2.67
N GLN A 538 23.05 5.41 -1.90
CA GLN A 538 23.20 6.78 -2.35
C GLN A 538 24.62 7.03 -2.89
N GLN A 539 25.63 6.54 -2.19
CA GLN A 539 27.02 6.59 -2.63
C GLN A 539 27.21 5.87 -3.97
N ARG A 540 26.75 4.62 -4.10
CA ARG A 540 26.89 3.84 -5.34
C ARG A 540 26.23 4.53 -6.53
N ALA A 541 25.03 5.08 -6.35
CA ALA A 541 24.35 5.87 -7.37
C ALA A 541 25.20 7.08 -7.80
N ARG A 542 25.74 7.84 -6.83
CA ARG A 542 26.57 9.01 -7.10
C ARG A 542 27.90 8.67 -7.77
N ASP A 543 28.55 7.61 -7.33
CA ASP A 543 29.80 7.11 -7.92
C ASP A 543 29.59 6.67 -9.37
N TRP A 544 28.46 6.01 -9.66
CA TRP A 544 28.09 5.66 -11.03
C TRP A 544 27.86 6.90 -11.90
N MET A 545 27.12 7.90 -11.40
CA MET A 545 26.87 9.15 -12.13
C MET A 545 28.18 9.87 -12.48
N TRP A 546 29.12 9.91 -11.53
CA TRP A 546 30.44 10.47 -11.75
C TRP A 546 31.23 9.69 -12.81
N ALA A 547 31.26 8.36 -12.68
CA ALA A 547 31.97 7.50 -13.63
C ALA A 547 31.39 7.61 -15.05
N ASP A 548 30.06 7.67 -15.20
CA ASP A 548 29.41 7.85 -16.49
C ASP A 548 29.78 9.20 -17.12
N TYR A 549 29.82 10.29 -16.34
CA TYR A 549 30.29 11.59 -16.82
C TYR A 549 31.74 11.58 -17.30
N GLN A 550 32.64 10.91 -16.56
CA GLN A 550 34.05 10.79 -16.96
C GLN A 550 34.21 9.98 -18.25
N ALA A 551 33.38 8.94 -18.44
CA ALA A 551 33.40 8.12 -19.65
C ALA A 551 32.68 8.78 -20.84
N ASN A 552 31.62 9.54 -20.57
CA ASN A 552 30.71 10.14 -21.54
C ASN A 552 30.52 11.63 -21.19
N ASN A 553 31.21 12.50 -21.92
CA ASN A 553 31.14 13.96 -21.71
C ASN A 553 30.09 14.66 -22.61
N ASP A 554 29.30 13.90 -23.38
CA ASP A 554 28.27 14.40 -24.27
C ASP A 554 26.90 13.79 -23.93
N TYR A 555 26.06 14.60 -23.29
CA TYR A 555 24.67 14.28 -22.98
C TYR A 555 23.70 14.93 -23.98
N SER A 556 24.15 15.43 -25.13
CA SER A 556 23.25 16.04 -26.11
C SER A 556 22.25 15.01 -26.67
N VAL A 557 20.99 15.40 -26.83
CA VAL A 557 19.95 14.53 -27.40
C VAL A 557 19.52 15.11 -28.74
N ALA A 558 20.00 14.50 -29.83
CA ALA A 558 19.56 14.84 -31.17
C ALA A 558 18.31 14.04 -31.55
N LEU A 559 17.19 14.73 -31.79
CA LEU A 559 15.92 14.13 -32.22
C LEU A 559 15.66 14.48 -33.68
N THR A 560 15.47 13.46 -34.53
CA THR A 560 15.14 13.66 -35.96
C THR A 560 13.66 13.41 -36.18
N PHE A 561 12.85 14.47 -36.11
CA PHE A 561 11.41 14.37 -36.31
C PHE A 561 11.05 14.06 -37.77
N PRO A 562 10.03 13.22 -38.03
CA PRO A 562 9.50 13.00 -39.38
C PRO A 562 9.11 14.32 -40.06
N ALA A 563 9.41 14.45 -41.36
CA ALA A 563 9.07 15.65 -42.14
C ALA A 563 7.56 15.83 -42.35
N SER A 564 6.82 14.72 -42.34
CA SER A 564 5.36 14.65 -42.50
C SER A 564 4.85 13.45 -41.73
N VAL A 565 3.53 13.37 -41.53
CA VAL A 565 2.87 12.14 -41.10
C VAL A 565 3.18 11.03 -42.12
N PRO A 566 3.62 9.84 -41.70
CA PRO A 566 3.81 8.69 -42.60
C PRO A 566 2.54 8.40 -43.39
N ALA A 567 2.70 8.07 -44.68
CA ALA A 567 1.56 7.82 -45.59
C ALA A 567 0.71 6.60 -45.20
N THR A 568 1.29 5.68 -44.40
CA THR A 568 0.63 4.50 -43.87
C THR A 568 0.90 4.41 -42.38
N LEU A 569 -0.14 4.48 -41.56
CA LEU A 569 -0.09 4.25 -40.11
C LEU A 569 -0.88 2.98 -39.80
N ALA A 570 -0.29 2.05 -39.04
CA ALA A 570 -0.98 0.83 -38.62
C ALA A 570 -2.06 1.11 -37.57
N ASP A 571 -1.81 2.10 -36.69
CA ASP A 571 -2.75 2.60 -35.70
C ASP A 571 -2.48 4.10 -35.52
N ALA A 572 -3.31 4.94 -36.14
CA ALA A 572 -3.10 6.38 -36.13
C ALA A 572 -3.28 6.99 -34.73
N MET A 573 -4.19 6.45 -33.93
CA MET A 573 -4.44 6.93 -32.56
C MET A 573 -3.25 6.60 -31.64
N ARG A 574 -2.68 5.41 -31.74
CA ARG A 574 -1.47 5.03 -30.98
C ARG A 574 -0.27 5.88 -31.38
N GLU A 575 -0.10 6.17 -32.67
CA GLU A 575 0.96 7.04 -33.20
C GLU A 575 0.85 8.50 -32.70
N ALA A 576 -0.34 8.94 -32.28
CA ALA A 576 -0.58 10.27 -31.73
C ALA A 576 -0.20 10.42 -30.24
N LEU A 577 -0.16 9.32 -29.47
CA LEU A 577 0.11 9.32 -28.02
C LEU A 577 1.40 10.04 -27.57
N PRO A 578 2.50 10.07 -28.35
CA PRO A 578 3.71 10.80 -27.98
C PRO A 578 3.51 12.32 -27.85
N TYR A 579 2.46 12.88 -28.45
CA TYR A 579 2.25 14.34 -28.59
C TYR A 579 1.08 14.86 -27.74
N GLY A 580 0.94 16.20 -27.68
CA GLY A 580 -0.17 16.86 -26.97
C GLY A 580 0.13 17.15 -25.50
N GLN A 581 -0.76 17.85 -24.80
CA GLN A 581 -0.67 18.04 -23.36
C GLN A 581 -0.64 16.66 -22.71
N TYR A 582 0.44 16.36 -21.98
CA TYR A 582 0.75 15.05 -21.39
C TYR A 582 1.28 13.96 -22.35
N GLY A 583 1.65 14.28 -23.59
CA GLY A 583 2.49 13.39 -24.41
C GLY A 583 3.96 13.47 -23.99
N PHE A 584 4.72 12.37 -24.06
CA PHE A 584 6.12 12.34 -23.59
C PHE A 584 7.13 13.07 -24.48
N LEU A 585 6.77 13.42 -25.72
CA LEU A 585 7.57 14.32 -26.56
C LEU A 585 7.24 15.79 -26.28
N SER A 586 6.10 16.08 -25.66
CA SER A 586 5.70 17.43 -25.28
C SER A 586 6.50 17.88 -24.06
N GLY A 587 7.27 18.97 -24.21
CA GLY A 587 8.16 19.45 -23.16
C GLY A 587 9.47 18.65 -23.02
N LEU A 588 9.71 17.60 -23.83
CA LEU A 588 10.95 16.81 -23.77
C LEU A 588 12.20 17.67 -23.99
N GLN A 589 12.20 18.52 -25.02
CA GLN A 589 13.31 19.43 -25.30
C GLN A 589 13.57 20.41 -24.14
N SER A 590 12.51 20.98 -23.56
CA SER A 590 12.57 21.86 -22.39
C SER A 590 13.15 21.13 -21.17
N GLY A 591 12.66 19.92 -20.88
CA GLY A 591 13.17 19.08 -19.80
C GLY A 591 14.64 18.69 -19.97
N ILE A 592 15.05 18.32 -21.18
CA ILE A 592 16.46 18.01 -21.51
C ILE A 592 17.36 19.24 -21.32
N ALA A 593 16.88 20.42 -21.70
CA ALA A 593 17.62 21.67 -21.55
C ALA A 593 17.78 22.10 -20.08
N ASN A 594 16.81 21.79 -19.22
CA ASN A 594 16.82 22.15 -17.80
C ASN A 594 17.53 21.12 -16.90
N GLN A 595 17.87 19.95 -17.43
CA GLN A 595 18.56 18.92 -16.66
C GLN A 595 20.02 19.30 -16.43
N VAL A 596 20.46 19.24 -15.16
CA VAL A 596 21.84 19.53 -14.75
C VAL A 596 22.76 18.39 -15.18
N VAL A 597 23.45 18.55 -16.32
CA VAL A 597 24.37 17.52 -16.87
C VAL A 597 25.78 18.04 -17.14
N SER A 598 26.04 19.33 -16.91
CA SER A 598 27.33 19.98 -17.19
C SER A 598 28.25 20.09 -15.97
N ASP A 599 27.72 19.88 -14.77
CA ASP A 599 28.45 20.03 -13.51
C ASP A 599 28.27 18.75 -12.67
N PRO A 600 29.18 17.77 -12.80
CA PRO A 600 29.10 16.52 -12.07
C PRO A 600 29.42 16.70 -10.58
N GLU A 601 29.96 17.84 -10.13
CA GLU A 601 30.19 18.13 -8.70
C GLU A 601 28.94 18.71 -8.03
N ASN A 602 27.96 19.18 -8.80
CA ASN A 602 26.71 19.68 -8.26
C ASN A 602 25.87 18.56 -7.59
N PRO A 603 25.41 18.71 -6.34
CA PRO A 603 24.50 17.73 -5.71
C PRO A 603 23.18 17.52 -6.48
N PHE A 604 22.78 18.45 -7.34
CA PHE A 604 21.62 18.32 -8.22
C PHE A 604 21.96 17.77 -9.62
N PHE A 605 23.16 17.24 -9.84
CA PHE A 605 23.51 16.56 -11.09
C PHE A 605 22.46 15.49 -11.43
N GLY A 606 21.94 15.50 -12.66
CA GLY A 606 20.86 14.63 -13.12
C GLY A 606 19.44 15.16 -12.89
N ALA A 607 19.24 16.18 -12.04
CA ALA A 607 17.93 16.76 -11.76
C ALA A 607 17.56 17.92 -12.72
N ASN A 608 16.27 18.24 -12.80
CA ASN A 608 15.80 19.51 -13.35
C ASN A 608 15.62 20.53 -12.23
N VAL A 609 16.39 21.61 -12.25
CA VAL A 609 16.26 22.71 -11.28
C VAL A 609 15.72 23.94 -12.01
N ALA A 610 14.62 24.51 -11.53
CA ALA A 610 14.04 25.71 -12.15
C ALA A 610 15.06 26.86 -12.12
N ALA A 611 15.21 27.57 -13.24
CA ALA A 611 16.13 28.71 -13.33
C ALA A 611 15.85 29.74 -12.23
N GLY A 612 16.88 30.08 -11.43
CA GLY A 612 16.77 31.03 -10.31
C GLY A 612 16.29 30.42 -8.98
N SER A 613 15.96 29.13 -8.93
CA SER A 613 15.72 28.43 -7.67
C SER A 613 17.05 27.89 -7.10
N SER A 614 17.29 28.15 -5.81
CA SER A 614 18.41 27.58 -5.05
C SER A 614 17.84 26.75 -3.90
N PRO A 615 17.30 25.55 -4.17
CA PRO A 615 16.83 24.67 -3.10
C PRO A 615 17.97 24.38 -2.11
N PRO A 616 17.66 24.17 -0.82
CA PRO A 616 18.67 23.69 0.13
C PRO A 616 19.37 22.46 -0.43
N SER A 617 20.70 22.43 -0.37
CA SER A 617 21.45 21.23 -0.77
C SER A 617 21.06 20.09 0.17
N TRP A 618 20.64 18.97 -0.41
CA TRP A 618 20.29 17.76 0.34
C TRP A 618 21.51 17.19 1.11
N GLU A 619 22.74 17.57 0.74
CA GLU A 619 23.96 17.24 1.51
C GLU A 619 23.97 17.86 2.91
N THR A 620 23.20 18.94 3.12
CA THR A 620 23.05 19.56 4.44
C THR A 620 22.00 18.88 5.31
N PHE A 621 21.34 17.84 4.79
CA PHE A 621 20.22 17.12 5.42
C PHE A 621 18.99 17.99 5.73
N HIS A 622 18.95 19.21 5.18
CA HIS A 622 17.74 20.03 5.09
C HIS A 622 17.10 19.80 3.74
N TYR A 623 15.86 19.30 3.75
CA TYR A 623 15.13 18.95 2.54
C TYR A 623 14.19 20.11 2.13
N GLY A 624 14.30 20.53 0.86
CA GLY A 624 13.46 21.58 0.28
C GLY A 624 12.14 21.06 -0.29
N SER A 625 11.25 21.96 -0.71
CA SER A 625 9.90 21.63 -1.19
C SER A 625 9.80 20.92 -2.55
N LEU A 626 10.92 20.63 -3.23
CA LEU A 626 10.95 20.21 -4.64
C LEU A 626 12.03 19.15 -4.93
N LEU A 627 12.17 18.13 -4.07
CA LEU A 627 13.13 17.04 -4.33
C LEU A 627 12.50 15.87 -5.09
N SER A 628 11.18 15.62 -4.99
CA SER A 628 10.52 14.46 -5.65
C SER A 628 9.60 14.82 -6.81
N THR A 629 9.47 16.10 -7.17
CA THR A 629 8.88 16.47 -8.46
C THR A 629 9.92 16.24 -9.55
N PHE A 630 9.45 15.82 -10.73
CA PHE A 630 10.23 15.61 -11.96
C PHE A 630 10.89 14.23 -11.96
N ASP A 631 10.51 13.37 -12.88
CA ASP A 631 10.74 11.94 -12.77
C ASP A 631 11.43 11.35 -14.03
N SER A 632 12.01 10.16 -13.88
CA SER A 632 12.71 9.40 -14.92
C SER A 632 11.81 8.77 -16.01
N LEU A 633 10.53 8.58 -15.71
CA LEU A 633 9.50 7.89 -16.49
C LEU A 633 9.15 8.58 -17.81
N PRO A 634 8.92 9.90 -17.94
CA PRO A 634 8.79 10.54 -19.25
C PRO A 634 9.94 10.24 -20.21
N LEU A 635 11.19 10.27 -19.71
CA LEU A 635 12.37 9.96 -20.52
C LEU A 635 12.42 8.47 -20.87
N ALA A 636 12.07 7.60 -19.92
CA ALA A 636 11.98 6.15 -20.14
C ALA A 636 10.85 5.79 -21.13
N ALA A 637 9.70 6.44 -21.06
CA ALA A 637 8.58 6.27 -21.99
C ALA A 637 8.96 6.74 -23.40
N ALA A 638 9.57 7.92 -23.52
CA ALA A 638 10.09 8.43 -24.79
C ALA A 638 11.14 7.49 -25.40
N TRP A 639 11.98 6.86 -24.59
CA TRP A 639 12.96 5.89 -25.06
C TRP A 639 12.35 4.53 -25.45
N SER A 640 11.34 4.05 -24.72
CA SER A 640 10.84 2.67 -24.82
C SER A 640 9.69 2.45 -25.80
N VAL A 641 8.88 3.47 -26.12
CA VAL A 641 7.68 3.32 -26.95
C VAL A 641 8.03 3.26 -28.45
N PRO A 642 7.82 2.11 -29.14
CA PRO A 642 8.27 1.89 -30.52
C PRO A 642 7.19 2.30 -31.55
N VAL A 643 6.89 3.59 -31.64
CA VAL A 643 5.97 4.13 -32.67
C VAL A 643 6.74 4.94 -33.71
N SER A 644 6.28 4.92 -34.97
CA SER A 644 7.05 5.52 -36.08
C SER A 644 7.19 7.03 -35.97
N ALA A 645 6.24 7.69 -35.28
CA ALA A 645 6.31 9.11 -35.00
C ALA A 645 7.27 9.47 -33.84
N ASN A 646 7.77 8.51 -33.06
CA ASN A 646 8.64 8.78 -31.91
C ASN A 646 10.14 8.79 -32.30
N PRO A 647 10.80 9.96 -32.44
CA PRO A 647 12.23 10.02 -32.78
C PRO A 647 13.14 9.75 -31.58
N ALA A 648 12.60 9.65 -30.36
CA ALA A 648 13.35 9.41 -29.14
C ALA A 648 13.57 7.91 -28.86
N TYR A 649 12.82 7.04 -29.55
CA TYR A 649 12.89 5.59 -29.38
C TYR A 649 14.32 5.08 -29.56
N GLY A 650 14.83 4.36 -28.55
CA GLY A 650 16.18 3.77 -28.58
C GLY A 650 17.34 4.77 -28.50
N ASN A 651 17.13 6.06 -28.23
CA ASN A 651 18.20 7.06 -28.15
C ASN A 651 19.11 6.82 -26.92
N ALA A 652 20.39 6.51 -27.15
CA ALA A 652 21.34 6.15 -26.08
C ALA A 652 21.57 7.28 -25.05
N ASN A 653 21.60 8.55 -25.48
CA ASN A 653 21.80 9.67 -24.56
C ASN A 653 20.54 9.97 -23.74
N LEU A 654 19.35 9.70 -24.29
CA LEU A 654 18.11 9.78 -23.53
C LEU A 654 18.03 8.69 -22.44
N LEU A 655 18.47 7.46 -22.74
CA LEU A 655 18.62 6.39 -21.76
C LEU A 655 19.52 6.83 -20.60
N ARG A 656 20.72 7.33 -20.90
CA ARG A 656 21.67 7.84 -19.88
C ARG A 656 21.04 8.94 -19.02
N ARG A 657 20.36 9.90 -19.65
CA ARG A 657 19.67 10.98 -18.94
C ARG A 657 18.56 10.48 -18.03
N SER A 658 17.82 9.43 -18.42
CA SER A 658 16.83 8.80 -17.56
C SER A 658 17.48 8.12 -16.34
N ILE A 659 18.63 7.46 -16.51
CA ILE A 659 19.41 6.87 -15.41
C ILE A 659 19.91 7.97 -14.46
N LEU A 660 20.51 9.05 -14.98
CA LEU A 660 20.95 10.18 -14.16
C LEU A 660 19.80 10.78 -13.33
N TYR A 661 18.61 10.85 -13.92
CA TYR A 661 17.41 11.33 -13.24
C TYR A 661 17.04 10.42 -12.05
N ALA A 662 16.99 9.12 -12.29
CA ALA A 662 16.68 8.16 -11.24
C ALA A 662 17.75 8.15 -10.14
N PHE A 663 19.02 8.26 -10.53
CA PHE A 663 20.14 8.21 -9.59
C PHE A 663 20.28 9.48 -8.79
N TYR A 664 19.81 10.63 -9.30
CA TYR A 664 19.61 11.81 -8.47
C TYR A 664 18.65 11.53 -7.31
N HIS A 665 17.46 10.96 -7.60
CA HIS A 665 16.49 10.61 -6.55
C HIS A 665 17.10 9.63 -5.55
N LEU A 666 17.75 8.56 -6.03
CA LEU A 666 18.41 7.61 -5.15
C LEU A 666 19.52 8.26 -4.32
N ALA A 667 20.40 9.07 -4.91
CA ALA A 667 21.48 9.76 -4.20
C ALA A 667 20.96 10.76 -3.15
N SER A 668 19.80 11.38 -3.41
CA SER A 668 19.16 12.37 -2.53
C SER A 668 18.33 11.76 -1.40
N MET A 669 18.10 10.44 -1.39
CA MET A 669 17.37 9.78 -0.30
C MET A 669 17.99 10.10 1.05
N ASP A 670 17.14 10.30 2.06
CA ASP A 670 17.61 10.49 3.41
C ASP A 670 18.24 9.22 3.99
N SER A 671 18.76 9.34 5.21
CA SER A 671 19.44 8.22 5.85
C SER A 671 18.50 7.02 6.09
N ALA A 672 17.18 7.24 6.14
CA ALA A 672 16.13 6.23 6.28
C ALA A 672 15.68 5.62 4.94
N HIS A 673 16.28 6.02 3.81
CA HIS A 673 15.88 5.66 2.44
C HIS A 673 14.51 6.22 2.02
N LEU A 674 14.14 7.39 2.55
CA LEU A 674 12.94 8.14 2.15
C LEU A 674 13.30 9.29 1.21
N LEU A 675 12.40 9.58 0.27
CA LEU A 675 12.43 10.80 -0.53
C LEU A 675 11.70 11.90 0.25
N ARG A 676 12.46 12.75 0.95
CA ARG A 676 11.90 13.84 1.76
C ARG A 676 11.66 15.10 0.93
N GLU A 677 10.48 15.69 1.12
CA GLU A 677 10.05 16.96 0.53
C GLU A 677 9.58 17.92 1.61
N GLY A 678 10.29 19.04 1.72
CA GLY A 678 10.02 20.09 2.68
C GLY A 678 10.66 19.87 4.05
N SER A 679 10.67 20.95 4.82
CA SER A 679 11.13 20.95 6.20
C SER A 679 10.00 20.51 7.13
N MET A 680 10.39 19.81 8.20
CA MET A 680 9.52 19.46 9.31
C MET A 680 8.86 20.69 9.97
N ASP A 681 9.34 21.91 9.71
CA ASP A 681 8.77 23.18 10.19
C ASP A 681 7.39 23.47 9.64
N SER A 682 7.23 23.22 8.34
CA SER A 682 6.01 23.58 7.59
C SER A 682 5.04 22.41 7.49
N GLN A 683 5.53 21.18 7.65
CA GLN A 683 4.76 19.96 7.51
C GLN A 683 5.17 18.97 8.61
N SER A 684 4.19 18.37 9.31
CA SER A 684 4.49 17.31 10.29
C SER A 684 4.97 16.01 9.65
N TYR A 685 4.95 15.95 8.32
CA TYR A 685 5.27 14.77 7.53
C TYR A 685 5.74 15.18 6.12
N PRO A 686 7.06 15.12 5.83
CA PRO A 686 7.66 15.73 4.66
C PRO A 686 7.89 14.70 3.55
N VAL A 687 6.88 13.95 3.12
CA VAL A 687 6.96 13.04 1.95
C VAL A 687 5.71 13.18 1.07
N THR A 688 5.30 14.44 0.86
CA THR A 688 4.00 14.80 0.29
C THR A 688 3.80 14.44 -1.17
N HIS A 689 4.84 14.20 -1.97
CA HIS A 689 4.74 13.68 -3.35
C HIS A 689 5.60 12.43 -3.59
N ALA A 690 6.15 11.82 -2.54
CA ALA A 690 7.00 10.63 -2.67
C ALA A 690 6.26 9.44 -3.35
N PHE A 691 4.93 9.38 -3.25
CA PHE A 691 4.12 8.37 -3.95
C PHE A 691 4.17 8.50 -5.47
N PHE A 692 4.28 9.72 -6.02
CA PHE A 692 4.45 9.90 -7.47
C PHE A 692 5.86 9.47 -7.92
N ALA A 693 6.89 9.89 -7.18
CA ALA A 693 8.27 9.57 -7.52
C ALA A 693 8.57 8.07 -7.40
N TYR A 694 8.08 7.41 -6.34
CA TYR A 694 8.28 5.97 -6.15
C TYR A 694 7.70 5.14 -7.29
N TYR A 695 6.43 5.38 -7.66
CA TYR A 695 5.81 4.74 -8.82
C TYR A 695 6.61 4.99 -10.10
N ALA A 696 6.97 6.25 -10.36
CA ALA A 696 7.68 6.62 -11.57
C ALA A 696 9.08 5.99 -11.67
N LEU A 697 9.83 5.93 -10.55
CA LEU A 697 11.13 5.25 -10.49
C LEU A 697 10.99 3.75 -10.78
N ALA A 698 9.96 3.11 -10.21
CA ALA A 698 9.71 1.68 -10.39
C ALA A 698 9.34 1.35 -11.84
N GLN A 699 8.40 2.10 -12.41
CA GLN A 699 7.97 1.89 -13.80
C GLN A 699 9.08 2.21 -14.80
N ALA A 700 9.85 3.29 -14.59
CA ALA A 700 10.99 3.61 -15.45
C ALA A 700 12.04 2.48 -15.43
N CYS A 701 12.36 1.93 -14.26
CA CYS A 701 13.27 0.78 -14.16
C CYS A 701 12.73 -0.43 -14.93
N TYR A 702 11.44 -0.76 -14.78
CA TYR A 702 10.79 -1.83 -15.52
C TYR A 702 10.86 -1.63 -17.05
N LEU A 703 10.60 -0.41 -17.54
CA LEU A 703 10.65 -0.09 -18.98
C LEU A 703 12.08 -0.21 -19.55
N LEU A 704 13.09 0.13 -18.75
CA LEU A 704 14.48 0.20 -19.19
C LEU A 704 15.30 -1.05 -18.90
N GLN A 705 14.78 -2.00 -18.10
CA GLN A 705 15.57 -3.11 -17.54
C GLN A 705 16.35 -3.93 -18.57
N GLY A 706 15.84 -4.06 -19.81
CA GLY A 706 16.53 -4.77 -20.90
C GLY A 706 17.68 -4.01 -21.54
N ALA A 707 17.85 -2.72 -21.23
CA ALA A 707 18.87 -1.83 -21.78
C ALA A 707 19.77 -1.17 -20.72
N LEU A 708 19.45 -1.32 -19.43
CA LEU A 708 20.29 -0.78 -18.36
C LEU A 708 21.67 -1.46 -18.34
N PRO A 709 22.77 -0.69 -18.18
CA PRO A 709 24.07 -1.28 -17.84
C PRO A 709 23.95 -2.14 -16.56
N PRO A 710 24.65 -3.29 -16.45
CA PRO A 710 24.45 -4.23 -15.33
C PRO A 710 24.57 -3.61 -13.94
N GLU A 711 25.60 -2.78 -13.70
CA GLU A 711 25.78 -2.11 -12.40
C GLU A 711 24.70 -1.05 -12.16
N ALA A 712 24.31 -0.30 -13.19
CA ALA A 712 23.21 0.67 -13.05
C ALA A 712 21.89 -0.04 -12.71
N GLY A 713 21.62 -1.18 -13.36
CA GLY A 713 20.48 -2.02 -13.06
C GLY A 713 20.50 -2.54 -11.62
N ALA A 714 21.64 -2.99 -11.13
CA ALA A 714 21.78 -3.47 -9.75
C ALA A 714 21.52 -2.34 -8.72
N ILE A 715 22.16 -1.18 -8.89
CA ILE A 715 21.96 -0.01 -8.02
C ILE A 715 20.49 0.42 -8.00
N TRP A 716 19.86 0.50 -9.18
CA TRP A 716 18.46 0.92 -9.28
C TRP A 716 17.53 -0.05 -8.57
N LYS A 717 17.72 -1.36 -8.78
CA LYS A 717 16.91 -2.40 -8.11
C LYS A 717 17.09 -2.36 -6.60
N ASP A 718 18.33 -2.29 -6.11
CA ASP A 718 18.62 -2.19 -4.67
C ASP A 718 17.95 -0.93 -4.06
N GLY A 719 18.04 0.21 -4.76
CA GLY A 719 17.40 1.45 -4.37
C GLY A 719 15.87 1.39 -4.34
N LEU A 720 15.24 0.73 -5.32
CA LEU A 720 13.80 0.50 -5.34
C LEU A 720 13.35 -0.39 -4.18
N VAL A 721 14.10 -1.46 -3.87
CA VAL A 721 13.78 -2.34 -2.75
C VAL A 721 13.88 -1.57 -1.43
N ALA A 722 14.93 -0.76 -1.25
CA ALA A 722 15.10 0.05 -0.04
C ALA A 722 13.98 1.09 0.12
N LEU A 723 13.74 1.90 -0.92
CA LEU A 723 12.69 2.93 -0.93
C LEU A 723 11.29 2.32 -0.79
N GLY A 724 10.97 1.33 -1.61
CA GLY A 724 9.65 0.71 -1.65
C GLY A 724 9.31 -0.02 -0.35
N SER A 725 10.30 -0.62 0.33
CA SER A 725 10.08 -1.20 1.65
C SER A 725 9.57 -0.16 2.65
N LYS A 726 10.05 1.09 2.57
CA LYS A 726 9.58 2.20 3.42
C LYS A 726 8.17 2.67 3.11
N GLN A 727 7.69 2.37 1.91
CA GLN A 727 6.35 2.70 1.44
C GLN A 727 5.34 1.56 1.68
N ALA A 728 5.74 0.44 2.31
CA ALA A 728 4.90 -0.76 2.45
C ALA A 728 3.54 -0.51 3.11
N ASP A 729 3.44 0.49 4.00
CA ASP A 729 2.20 0.90 4.68
C ASP A 729 1.71 2.30 4.24
N PHE A 730 2.43 2.97 3.34
CA PHE A 730 2.18 4.36 3.02
C PHE A 730 0.92 4.54 2.19
N GLN A 731 -0.05 5.30 2.70
CA GLN A 731 -1.34 5.53 2.03
C GLN A 731 -1.53 6.98 1.57
N GLY A 732 -0.60 7.88 1.92
CA GLY A 732 -0.81 9.32 1.70
C GLY A 732 -1.98 9.86 2.53
N PHE A 733 -2.83 10.68 1.91
CA PHE A 733 -3.94 11.38 2.58
C PHE A 733 -5.33 10.89 2.14
N GLN A 734 -5.41 10.28 0.95
CA GLN A 734 -6.62 9.94 0.21
C GLN A 734 -6.36 8.75 -0.73
N SER A 735 -7.45 8.15 -1.25
CA SER A 735 -7.42 6.98 -2.15
C SER A 735 -6.45 7.13 -3.33
N ASN A 736 -6.38 8.30 -3.94
CA ASN A 736 -5.55 8.53 -5.12
C ASN A 736 -4.04 8.42 -4.86
N GLN A 737 -3.56 8.88 -3.71
CA GLN A 737 -2.15 8.77 -3.33
C GLN A 737 -1.81 7.32 -3.00
N TRP A 738 -2.69 6.65 -2.25
CA TRP A 738 -2.57 5.22 -1.96
C TRP A 738 -2.54 4.38 -3.24
N GLY A 739 -3.39 4.73 -4.21
CA GLY A 739 -3.39 4.20 -5.58
C GLY A 739 -2.00 4.11 -6.21
N HIS A 740 -1.28 5.23 -6.20
CA HIS A 740 0.07 5.30 -6.79
C HIS A 740 1.10 4.47 -6.01
N VAL A 741 0.96 4.37 -4.69
CA VAL A 741 1.85 3.50 -3.88
C VAL A 741 1.66 2.04 -4.25
N MET A 742 0.40 1.59 -4.42
CA MET A 742 0.10 0.22 -4.86
C MET A 742 0.67 -0.05 -6.26
N LEU A 743 0.53 0.88 -7.22
CA LEU A 743 1.20 0.76 -8.52
C LEU A 743 2.73 0.71 -8.37
N GLY A 744 3.31 1.49 -7.47
CA GLY A 744 4.74 1.44 -7.17
C GLY A 744 5.18 0.06 -6.67
N HIS A 745 4.38 -0.61 -5.83
CA HIS A 745 4.64 -1.99 -5.42
C HIS A 745 4.59 -2.97 -6.59
N LEU A 746 3.54 -2.91 -7.42
CA LEU A 746 3.42 -3.78 -8.60
C LEU A 746 4.61 -3.60 -9.56
N TYR A 747 4.99 -2.36 -9.86
CA TYR A 747 6.13 -2.09 -10.74
C TYR A 747 7.48 -2.41 -10.10
N THR A 748 7.60 -2.31 -8.78
CA THR A 748 8.82 -2.75 -8.08
C THR A 748 8.98 -4.26 -8.20
N TRP A 749 7.90 -5.03 -8.04
CA TRP A 749 7.93 -6.47 -8.32
C TRP A 749 8.27 -6.75 -9.80
N LEU A 750 7.66 -6.04 -10.76
CA LEU A 750 7.96 -6.20 -12.18
C LEU A 750 9.44 -5.92 -12.53
N ALA A 751 10.06 -4.95 -11.87
CA ALA A 751 11.46 -4.56 -12.12
C ALA A 751 12.47 -5.45 -11.38
N THR A 752 12.13 -5.96 -10.20
CA THR A 752 13.07 -6.62 -9.27
C THR A 752 12.84 -8.12 -9.12
N GLY A 753 11.59 -8.57 -9.26
CA GLY A 753 11.14 -9.92 -8.93
C GLY A 753 10.91 -10.17 -7.43
N GLU A 754 11.04 -9.16 -6.56
CA GLU A 754 10.95 -9.32 -5.11
C GLU A 754 9.51 -9.65 -4.65
N PRO A 755 9.23 -10.89 -4.16
CA PRO A 755 7.86 -11.37 -3.95
C PRO A 755 7.05 -10.59 -2.91
N ARG A 756 7.72 -9.95 -1.94
CA ARG A 756 7.08 -9.15 -0.90
C ARG A 756 6.25 -7.99 -1.48
N PHE A 757 6.74 -7.37 -2.55
CA PHE A 757 6.05 -6.25 -3.19
C PHE A 757 4.76 -6.69 -3.89
N LEU A 758 4.76 -7.87 -4.52
CA LEU A 758 3.55 -8.43 -5.11
C LEU A 758 2.51 -8.72 -4.01
N ARG A 759 2.94 -9.36 -2.92
CA ARG A 759 2.05 -9.63 -1.77
C ARG A 759 1.45 -8.35 -1.19
N TRP A 760 2.23 -7.28 -1.04
CA TRP A 760 1.71 -6.00 -0.53
C TRP A 760 0.74 -5.36 -1.52
N PHE A 761 1.04 -5.40 -2.82
CA PHE A 761 0.11 -4.96 -3.85
C PHE A 761 -1.22 -5.72 -3.75
N GLU A 762 -1.19 -7.04 -3.71
CA GLU A 762 -2.40 -7.88 -3.65
C GLU A 762 -3.23 -7.59 -2.39
N GLN A 763 -2.58 -7.53 -1.22
CA GLN A 763 -3.23 -7.24 0.06
C GLN A 763 -3.89 -5.86 0.08
N GLN A 764 -3.18 -4.83 -0.38
CA GLN A 764 -3.68 -3.46 -0.35
C GLN A 764 -4.73 -3.25 -1.43
N MET A 765 -4.54 -3.78 -2.65
CA MET A 765 -5.48 -3.65 -3.75
C MET A 765 -6.80 -4.32 -3.42
N THR A 766 -6.77 -5.51 -2.80
CA THR A 766 -7.97 -6.19 -2.29
C THR A 766 -8.77 -5.26 -1.38
N VAL A 767 -8.12 -4.69 -0.36
CA VAL A 767 -8.80 -3.78 0.58
C VAL A 767 -9.29 -2.50 -0.09
N TYR A 768 -8.53 -2.00 -1.06
CA TYR A 768 -8.86 -0.80 -1.82
C TYR A 768 -10.15 -0.98 -2.61
N VAL A 769 -10.29 -2.07 -3.37
CA VAL A 769 -11.47 -2.34 -4.20
C VAL A 769 -12.66 -2.87 -3.39
N GLU A 770 -12.43 -3.60 -2.29
CA GLU A 770 -13.50 -4.06 -1.40
C GLU A 770 -14.01 -2.95 -0.45
N GLY A 771 -13.37 -1.79 -0.43
CA GLY A 771 -13.72 -0.69 0.47
C GLY A 771 -13.53 -1.07 1.95
N GLY A 772 -12.47 -1.79 2.30
CA GLY A 772 -12.30 -2.40 3.62
C GLY A 772 -12.15 -1.42 4.80
N TYR A 773 -11.98 -0.12 4.54
CA TYR A 773 -12.05 0.95 5.55
C TYR A 773 -13.48 1.46 5.82
N GLY A 774 -14.45 1.00 5.04
CA GLY A 774 -15.84 1.40 5.12
C GLY A 774 -16.14 2.76 4.49
N THR A 775 -17.44 3.08 4.41
CA THR A 775 -17.99 4.25 3.70
C THR A 775 -17.69 5.60 4.39
N ASN A 776 -17.27 5.58 5.65
CA ASN A 776 -16.90 6.78 6.41
C ASN A 776 -15.37 6.97 6.43
N SER A 777 -14.72 6.78 5.29
CA SER A 777 -13.28 6.84 5.08
C SER A 777 -12.93 7.74 3.88
N LYS A 778 -11.65 8.09 3.74
CA LYS A 778 -11.05 8.72 2.56
C LYS A 778 -10.30 7.72 1.67
N PHE A 779 -10.46 6.42 1.93
CA PHE A 779 -9.66 5.35 1.34
C PHE A 779 -10.54 4.24 0.75
N GLY A 780 -10.21 3.83 -0.47
CA GLY A 780 -10.83 2.72 -1.18
C GLY A 780 -12.07 3.13 -1.96
N GLN A 781 -12.78 2.12 -2.46
CA GLN A 781 -13.99 2.28 -3.24
C GLN A 781 -15.24 2.24 -2.36
N HIS A 782 -16.20 3.11 -2.65
CA HIS A 782 -17.52 3.07 -2.04
C HIS A 782 -18.38 1.96 -2.70
N PRO A 783 -19.33 1.31 -1.99
CA PRO A 783 -20.23 0.32 -2.58
C PRO A 783 -21.12 0.82 -3.74
N ALA A 784 -21.14 2.13 -3.99
CA ALA A 784 -21.81 2.71 -5.16
C ALA A 784 -20.90 2.80 -6.39
N GLY A 785 -19.62 2.45 -6.30
CA GLY A 785 -18.65 2.40 -7.40
C GLY A 785 -17.65 3.56 -7.49
N TYR A 786 -17.91 4.71 -6.85
CA TYR A 786 -16.95 5.82 -6.84
C TYR A 786 -15.82 5.63 -5.81
N PHE A 787 -14.67 6.26 -6.04
CA PHE A 787 -13.59 6.27 -5.06
C PHE A 787 -13.82 7.31 -3.96
N LEU A 788 -13.50 6.95 -2.72
CA LEU A 788 -13.68 7.82 -1.56
C LEU A 788 -12.57 8.88 -1.55
N GLU A 789 -12.90 10.11 -1.95
CA GLU A 789 -12.02 11.27 -2.01
C GLU A 789 -12.60 12.40 -1.15
N GLU A 790 -11.95 12.74 -0.03
CA GLU A 790 -12.57 13.58 1.01
C GLU A 790 -14.00 13.10 1.36
N TYR A 791 -14.15 11.78 1.55
CA TYR A 791 -15.40 11.11 1.93
C TYR A 791 -16.53 11.08 0.87
N GLY A 792 -16.29 11.48 -0.38
CA GLY A 792 -17.31 11.42 -1.44
C GLY A 792 -16.72 11.33 -2.84
N PRO A 793 -17.55 11.35 -3.91
CA PRO A 793 -17.05 11.33 -5.28
C PRO A 793 -16.44 12.69 -5.67
N ASP A 794 -15.24 12.68 -6.27
CA ASP A 794 -14.57 13.87 -6.81
C ASP A 794 -14.29 13.66 -8.31
N GLY A 795 -14.87 14.45 -9.21
CA GLY A 795 -14.75 14.24 -10.66
C GLY A 795 -13.31 14.15 -11.18
N ASN A 796 -12.39 14.90 -10.58
CA ASN A 796 -10.99 14.89 -10.98
C ASN A 796 -10.26 13.68 -10.39
N TYR A 797 -10.33 13.49 -9.07
CA TYR A 797 -9.56 12.46 -8.39
C TYR A 797 -10.16 11.06 -8.55
N ASP A 798 -11.47 10.92 -8.73
CA ASP A 798 -12.10 9.67 -9.15
C ASP A 798 -11.54 9.21 -10.51
N SER A 799 -11.35 10.13 -11.46
CA SER A 799 -10.72 9.82 -12.75
C SER A 799 -9.24 9.43 -12.61
N MET A 800 -8.51 10.00 -11.64
CA MET A 800 -7.12 9.60 -11.34
C MET A 800 -7.05 8.21 -10.71
N ASN A 801 -7.89 7.91 -9.72
CA ASN A 801 -8.01 6.58 -9.13
C ASN A 801 -8.39 5.53 -10.18
N PHE A 802 -9.33 5.87 -11.07
CA PHE A 802 -9.74 5.00 -12.16
C PHE A 802 -8.58 4.66 -13.11
N TYR A 803 -7.76 5.65 -13.47
CA TYR A 803 -6.53 5.42 -14.23
C TYR A 803 -5.59 4.43 -13.52
N VAL A 804 -5.32 4.66 -12.24
CA VAL A 804 -4.44 3.80 -11.44
C VAL A 804 -4.96 2.36 -11.40
N LEU A 805 -6.25 2.17 -11.14
CA LEU A 805 -6.87 0.85 -11.07
C LEU A 805 -6.82 0.11 -12.41
N VAL A 806 -7.13 0.81 -13.52
CA VAL A 806 -7.08 0.21 -14.87
C VAL A 806 -5.65 -0.17 -15.24
N GLU A 807 -4.67 0.68 -14.96
CA GLU A 807 -3.26 0.34 -15.21
C GLU A 807 -2.81 -0.87 -14.38
N ALA A 808 -3.18 -0.90 -13.10
CA ALA A 808 -2.87 -2.03 -12.22
C ALA A 808 -3.51 -3.32 -12.74
N TYR A 809 -4.79 -3.26 -13.13
CA TYR A 809 -5.54 -4.39 -13.68
C TYR A 809 -4.87 -4.94 -14.94
N ASP A 810 -4.55 -4.08 -15.89
CA ASP A 810 -3.94 -4.45 -17.17
C ASP A 810 -2.58 -5.13 -16.98
N ARG A 811 -1.77 -4.66 -16.02
CA ARG A 811 -0.47 -5.25 -15.72
C ARG A 811 -0.55 -6.53 -14.90
N TYR A 812 -1.40 -6.54 -13.89
CA TYR A 812 -1.47 -7.64 -12.93
C TYR A 812 -2.06 -8.92 -13.54
N ARG A 813 -3.07 -8.80 -14.40
CA ARG A 813 -3.67 -9.96 -15.09
C ARG A 813 -2.72 -10.66 -16.08
N GLU A 814 -1.69 -9.96 -16.55
CA GLU A 814 -0.67 -10.54 -17.45
C GLU A 814 0.37 -11.38 -16.70
N LEU A 815 0.38 -11.33 -15.35
CA LEU A 815 1.40 -12.00 -14.56
C LEU A 815 1.17 -13.50 -14.50
N PRO A 816 2.23 -14.33 -14.63
CA PRO A 816 2.14 -15.75 -14.36
C PRO A 816 1.78 -15.99 -12.87
N GLY A 817 0.71 -16.74 -12.61
CA GLY A 817 0.32 -17.11 -11.24
C GLY A 817 -0.30 -15.99 -10.41
N HIS A 818 -0.85 -14.95 -11.04
CA HIS A 818 -1.67 -13.95 -10.35
C HIS A 818 -2.85 -14.59 -9.61
N ASP A 819 -3.32 -13.94 -8.55
CA ASP A 819 -4.58 -14.27 -7.91
C ASP A 819 -5.77 -13.91 -8.82
N GLU A 820 -6.39 -14.94 -9.40
CA GLU A 820 -7.57 -14.83 -10.27
C GLU A 820 -8.75 -14.14 -9.56
N ALA A 821 -8.93 -14.38 -8.25
CA ALA A 821 -10.03 -13.76 -7.50
C ALA A 821 -9.83 -12.25 -7.37
N LEU A 822 -8.59 -11.80 -7.18
CA LEU A 822 -8.28 -10.38 -7.17
C LEU A 822 -8.48 -9.75 -8.56
N VAL A 823 -8.08 -10.42 -9.65
CA VAL A 823 -8.32 -9.92 -11.01
C VAL A 823 -9.81 -9.71 -11.27
N GLU A 824 -10.65 -10.68 -10.91
CA GLU A 824 -12.11 -10.55 -11.05
C GLU A 824 -12.68 -9.43 -10.17
N THR A 825 -12.15 -9.26 -8.95
CA THR A 825 -12.59 -8.18 -8.05
C THR A 825 -12.17 -6.80 -8.59
N MET A 826 -10.96 -6.66 -9.12
CA MET A 826 -10.51 -5.42 -9.79
C MET A 826 -11.35 -5.12 -11.03
N ARG A 827 -11.70 -6.14 -11.82
CA ARG A 827 -12.59 -6.01 -12.97
C ARG A 827 -13.96 -5.48 -12.54
N ALA A 828 -14.57 -6.09 -11.51
CA ALA A 828 -15.85 -5.66 -10.97
C ALA A 828 -15.80 -4.21 -10.46
N ALA A 829 -14.72 -3.84 -9.76
CA ALA A 829 -14.51 -2.47 -9.30
C ALA A 829 -14.44 -1.45 -10.45
N ILE A 830 -13.80 -1.80 -11.57
CA ILE A 830 -13.78 -0.97 -12.78
C ILE A 830 -15.20 -0.84 -13.36
N GLU A 831 -15.94 -1.94 -13.46
CA GLU A 831 -17.33 -1.97 -13.97
C GLU A 831 -18.28 -1.15 -13.08
N ASP A 832 -18.15 -1.24 -11.75
CA ASP A 832 -18.94 -0.49 -10.79
C ASP A 832 -18.67 1.02 -10.88
N ASN A 833 -17.39 1.43 -11.02
CA ASN A 833 -17.04 2.83 -11.21
C ASN A 833 -17.60 3.38 -12.54
N LEU A 834 -17.45 2.64 -13.63
CA LEU A 834 -18.01 3.01 -14.93
C LEU A 834 -19.54 3.10 -14.87
N THR A 835 -20.19 2.16 -14.20
CA THR A 835 -21.64 2.14 -14.01
C THR A 835 -22.10 3.38 -13.27
N PHE A 836 -21.48 3.71 -12.13
CA PHE A 836 -21.78 4.94 -11.38
C PHE A 836 -21.62 6.19 -12.23
N LYS A 837 -20.48 6.35 -12.93
CA LYS A 837 -20.19 7.53 -13.74
C LYS A 837 -21.12 7.67 -14.93
N SER A 838 -21.60 6.55 -15.49
CA SER A 838 -22.51 6.55 -16.65
C SER A 838 -23.82 7.30 -16.40
N PHE A 839 -24.28 7.40 -15.15
CA PHE A 839 -25.46 8.19 -14.79
C PHE A 839 -25.28 9.69 -15.01
N PHE A 840 -24.04 10.17 -15.10
CA PHE A 840 -23.67 11.58 -15.21
C PHE A 840 -23.08 11.95 -16.57
N TRP A 841 -22.96 11.00 -17.51
CA TRP A 841 -22.55 11.28 -18.88
C TRP A 841 -23.78 11.72 -19.67
N LEU A 842 -23.96 13.03 -19.81
CA LEU A 842 -25.13 13.61 -20.47
C LEU A 842 -24.72 14.19 -21.85
N PRO A 843 -24.91 13.46 -22.96
CA PRO A 843 -24.68 13.97 -24.29
C PRO A 843 -25.54 15.20 -24.57
N GLN A 844 -24.98 16.21 -25.21
CA GLN A 844 -25.68 17.45 -25.56
C GLN A 844 -25.97 17.47 -27.07
N PRO A 845 -27.02 18.20 -27.53
CA PRO A 845 -27.31 18.35 -28.95
C PRO A 845 -26.15 18.96 -29.77
N ASP A 846 -25.26 19.73 -29.12
CA ASP A 846 -24.06 20.30 -29.74
C ASP A 846 -22.87 19.30 -29.81
N GLY A 847 -23.07 18.05 -29.39
CA GLY A 847 -22.07 16.99 -29.38
C GLY A 847 -21.16 16.97 -28.14
N ARG A 848 -21.30 17.92 -27.21
CA ARG A 848 -20.55 17.89 -25.95
C ARG A 848 -21.12 16.87 -24.97
N VAL A 849 -20.36 16.57 -23.92
CA VAL A 849 -20.85 15.82 -22.75
C VAL A 849 -20.74 16.73 -21.53
N VAL A 850 -21.82 16.88 -20.80
CA VAL A 850 -21.85 17.66 -19.55
C VAL A 850 -22.24 16.76 -18.38
N GLY A 851 -21.91 17.20 -17.18
CA GLY A 851 -22.31 16.52 -15.95
C GLY A 851 -22.28 17.48 -14.77
N PRO A 852 -23.09 17.23 -13.72
CA PRO A 852 -23.11 18.01 -12.49
C PRO A 852 -21.76 18.00 -11.74
N THR A 853 -21.44 19.09 -11.03
CA THR A 853 -20.22 19.22 -10.20
C THR A 853 -20.50 19.41 -8.70
N ALA A 854 -21.77 19.55 -8.30
CA ALA A 854 -22.12 19.83 -6.90
C ALA A 854 -21.84 18.67 -5.92
N MET A 855 -21.62 17.43 -6.39
CA MET A 855 -21.62 16.21 -5.56
C MET A 855 -20.29 15.87 -4.83
N ASN A 856 -19.49 16.89 -4.46
CA ASN A 856 -18.15 16.79 -3.81
C ASN A 856 -16.93 16.87 -4.76
N CYS A 857 -17.06 17.54 -5.92
CA CYS A 857 -15.92 17.79 -6.83
C CYS A 857 -15.05 18.96 -6.35
N ARG A 858 -14.10 18.73 -5.44
CA ARG A 858 -13.28 19.78 -4.79
C ARG A 858 -12.66 20.76 -5.78
N VAL A 859 -12.26 20.26 -6.95
CA VAL A 859 -11.92 21.10 -8.09
C VAL A 859 -13.23 21.53 -8.76
N ALA A 860 -13.69 22.74 -8.42
CA ALA A 860 -15.02 23.26 -8.76
C ALA A 860 -15.40 23.19 -10.26
N SER A 861 -14.43 22.99 -11.16
CA SER A 861 -14.61 22.94 -12.62
C SER A 861 -14.62 21.54 -13.26
N ILE A 862 -14.40 20.44 -12.52
CA ILE A 862 -14.25 19.09 -13.12
C ILE A 862 -15.37 18.16 -12.65
N SER A 863 -16.24 17.75 -13.59
CA SER A 863 -17.34 16.82 -13.33
C SER A 863 -16.93 15.35 -13.49
N LEU A 864 -17.75 14.43 -12.99
CA LEU A 864 -17.61 12.98 -13.22
C LEU A 864 -17.73 12.57 -14.70
N ALA A 865 -18.20 13.49 -15.56
CA ALA A 865 -18.25 13.29 -17.00
C ALA A 865 -16.93 13.63 -17.71
N ALA A 866 -16.00 14.34 -17.07
CA ALA A 866 -14.73 14.70 -17.67
C ALA A 866 -13.79 13.50 -17.85
N ILE A 867 -12.99 13.51 -18.93
CA ILE A 867 -11.86 12.59 -19.13
C ILE A 867 -10.57 13.38 -18.85
N SER A 868 -10.30 13.66 -17.57
CA SER A 868 -9.09 14.40 -17.17
C SER A 868 -7.84 13.52 -17.07
N TYR A 869 -8.02 12.20 -16.89
CA TYR A 869 -6.97 11.18 -16.81
C TYR A 869 -7.26 10.04 -17.81
N PRO A 870 -6.25 9.27 -18.24
CA PRO A 870 -6.37 8.35 -19.37
C PRO A 870 -7.15 7.05 -19.09
N GLY A 871 -7.63 6.83 -17.86
CA GLY A 871 -8.27 5.56 -17.47
C GLY A 871 -9.42 5.12 -18.37
N ILE A 872 -10.30 6.03 -18.81
CA ILE A 872 -11.38 5.72 -19.76
C ILE A 872 -10.82 5.27 -21.12
N SER A 873 -9.77 5.93 -21.61
CA SER A 873 -9.14 5.60 -22.89
C SER A 873 -8.35 4.29 -22.84
N MET A 874 -7.87 3.88 -21.66
CA MET A 874 -7.26 2.56 -21.43
C MET A 874 -8.32 1.47 -21.31
N ALA A 875 -9.37 1.68 -20.52
CA ALA A 875 -10.43 0.69 -20.29
C ALA A 875 -11.32 0.42 -21.53
N ARG A 876 -11.30 1.31 -22.55
CA ARG A 876 -12.16 1.20 -23.74
C ARG A 876 -12.01 -0.11 -24.51
N PHE A 877 -10.87 -0.79 -24.41
CA PHE A 877 -10.62 -2.01 -25.16
C PHE A 877 -11.47 -3.19 -24.67
N GLU A 878 -11.87 -3.18 -23.40
CA GLU A 878 -12.53 -4.32 -22.76
C GLU A 878 -13.85 -3.98 -22.07
N PHE A 879 -14.03 -2.73 -21.64
CA PHE A 879 -15.21 -2.31 -20.89
C PHE A 879 -16.18 -1.52 -21.78
N PRO A 880 -17.40 -2.04 -22.06
CA PRO A 880 -18.40 -1.41 -22.92
C PRO A 880 -18.72 0.06 -22.61
N LEU A 881 -18.88 0.40 -21.32
CA LEU A 881 -19.19 1.76 -20.89
C LEU A 881 -17.99 2.71 -21.08
N ALA A 882 -16.76 2.22 -20.89
CA ALA A 882 -15.57 3.02 -21.16
C ALA A 882 -15.46 3.34 -22.66
N LEU A 883 -15.74 2.37 -23.54
CA LEU A 883 -15.79 2.59 -24.98
C LEU A 883 -16.87 3.61 -25.36
N THR A 884 -18.08 3.48 -24.81
CA THR A 884 -19.15 4.47 -25.01
C THR A 884 -18.70 5.86 -24.59
N ARG A 885 -18.15 6.04 -23.38
CA ARG A 885 -17.70 7.35 -22.92
C ARG A 885 -16.58 7.91 -23.80
N HIS A 886 -15.61 7.09 -24.17
CA HIS A 886 -14.52 7.50 -25.05
C HIS A 886 -15.08 8.05 -26.37
N ASN A 887 -15.99 7.31 -27.03
CA ASN A 887 -16.61 7.68 -28.32
C ASN A 887 -17.43 8.97 -28.30
N LEU A 888 -17.88 9.43 -27.13
CA LEU A 888 -18.57 10.73 -26.98
C LEU A 888 -17.62 11.93 -27.05
N SER A 889 -16.31 11.72 -27.11
CA SER A 889 -15.33 12.81 -27.23
C SER A 889 -15.26 13.30 -28.67
N ILE A 890 -15.45 14.60 -28.87
CA ILE A 890 -15.43 15.26 -30.19
C ILE A 890 -14.18 16.12 -30.38
N PRO A 891 -13.71 16.29 -31.63
CA PRO A 891 -12.58 17.17 -31.94
C PRO A 891 -12.85 18.63 -31.51
N PRO A 892 -11.91 19.34 -30.86
CA PRO A 892 -12.08 20.73 -30.50
C PRO A 892 -12.09 21.65 -31.73
N ALA A 893 -12.86 22.74 -31.68
CA ALA A 893 -13.04 23.65 -32.81
C ALA A 893 -11.78 24.40 -33.26
N THR A 894 -10.84 24.72 -32.34
CA THR A 894 -9.68 25.57 -32.64
C THR A 894 -8.32 24.89 -32.41
N TRP A 895 -8.30 23.66 -31.90
CA TRP A 895 -7.08 22.89 -31.61
C TRP A 895 -7.38 21.40 -31.76
N PRO A 896 -6.90 20.69 -32.80
CA PRO A 896 -7.26 19.29 -33.04
C PRO A 896 -6.65 18.32 -32.02
N GLY A 897 -6.18 18.75 -30.86
CA GLY A 897 -5.70 17.83 -29.82
C GLY A 897 -4.97 18.56 -28.72
N GLN A 898 -5.70 18.96 -27.69
CA GLN A 898 -5.07 19.37 -26.44
C GLN A 898 -4.53 18.13 -25.72
N VAL A 899 -5.23 16.98 -25.77
CA VAL A 899 -4.87 15.76 -25.05
C VAL A 899 -5.03 14.53 -25.96
N ALA A 900 -3.93 13.86 -26.35
CA ALA A 900 -3.96 12.84 -27.41
C ALA A 900 -4.78 11.59 -27.07
N HIS A 901 -4.85 11.18 -25.80
CA HIS A 901 -5.63 10.00 -25.41
C HIS A 901 -7.15 10.18 -25.55
N GLN A 902 -7.65 11.41 -25.80
CA GLN A 902 -9.08 11.66 -26.05
C GLN A 902 -9.48 11.47 -27.52
N ILE A 903 -8.51 11.25 -28.42
CA ILE A 903 -8.76 11.07 -29.85
C ILE A 903 -9.49 9.75 -30.07
N THR A 904 -10.66 9.81 -30.72
CA THR A 904 -11.58 8.68 -30.86
C THR A 904 -11.53 7.97 -32.21
N ASN A 905 -10.85 8.54 -33.21
CA ASN A 905 -10.81 8.00 -34.56
C ASN A 905 -9.56 8.42 -35.34
N ASP A 906 -9.24 7.67 -36.39
CA ASP A 906 -8.05 7.87 -37.22
C ASP A 906 -8.03 9.20 -37.95
N THR A 907 -9.20 9.70 -38.39
CA THR A 907 -9.29 11.00 -39.07
C THR A 907 -8.81 12.13 -38.16
N TRP A 908 -9.30 12.14 -36.92
CA TRP A 908 -8.87 13.09 -35.91
C TRP A 908 -7.40 12.88 -35.54
N ALA A 909 -6.94 11.63 -35.40
CA ALA A 909 -5.53 11.33 -35.11
C ALA A 909 -4.57 11.85 -36.19
N VAL A 910 -4.90 11.63 -37.47
CA VAL A 910 -4.09 12.11 -38.60
C VAL A 910 -4.10 13.64 -38.67
N GLN A 911 -5.24 14.30 -38.43
CA GLN A 911 -5.31 15.76 -38.37
C GLN A 911 -4.43 16.30 -37.23
N PHE A 912 -4.49 15.67 -36.07
CA PHE A 912 -3.67 16.03 -34.92
C PHE A 912 -2.17 15.81 -35.19
N LEU A 913 -1.78 14.68 -35.78
CA LEU A 913 -0.40 14.39 -36.14
C LEU A 913 0.15 15.37 -37.17
N ASN A 914 -0.63 15.74 -38.19
CA ASN A 914 -0.25 16.77 -39.16
C ASN A 914 -0.03 18.12 -38.49
N TRP A 915 -0.87 18.46 -37.51
CA TRP A 915 -0.72 19.67 -36.71
C TRP A 915 0.52 19.60 -35.81
N ALA A 916 0.74 18.49 -35.11
CA ALA A 916 1.84 18.30 -34.16
C ALA A 916 3.20 18.30 -34.85
N LEU A 917 3.29 17.65 -36.02
CA LEU A 917 4.52 17.56 -36.83
C LEU A 917 4.75 18.79 -37.74
N ALA A 918 3.94 19.85 -37.68
CA ALA A 918 4.20 21.05 -38.48
C ALA A 918 5.54 21.72 -38.06
N PRO A 919 6.41 22.16 -38.99
CA PRO A 919 7.70 22.77 -38.64
C PRO A 919 7.61 23.95 -37.65
N SER A 920 6.55 24.76 -37.72
CA SER A 920 6.31 25.87 -36.79
C SER A 920 5.94 25.46 -35.35
N ARG A 921 5.68 24.16 -35.12
CA ARG A 921 5.21 23.61 -33.84
C ARG A 921 6.21 22.64 -33.20
N ARG A 922 7.08 22.00 -33.99
CA ARG A 922 8.06 21.01 -33.51
C ARG A 922 8.95 21.51 -32.38
N ASP A 923 9.31 22.79 -32.40
CA ASP A 923 10.25 23.38 -31.43
C ASP A 923 9.53 24.11 -30.27
N ASN A 924 8.19 24.13 -30.28
CA ASN A 924 7.37 24.95 -29.36
C ASN A 924 6.11 24.20 -28.90
N TRP A 925 6.18 22.89 -28.67
CA TRP A 925 5.08 22.16 -28.04
C TRP A 925 4.90 22.66 -26.61
N PHE A 926 3.83 23.42 -26.38
CA PHE A 926 3.43 23.96 -25.08
C PHE A 926 4.56 24.74 -24.37
N THR A 927 4.87 25.93 -24.90
CA THR A 927 5.70 26.93 -24.22
C THR A 927 5.10 27.22 -22.83
N GLY A 928 5.74 26.73 -21.76
CA GLY A 928 5.27 26.89 -20.38
C GLY A 928 5.44 25.64 -19.50
N LEU A 929 5.67 24.47 -20.09
CA LEU A 929 6.07 23.28 -19.33
C LEU A 929 7.60 23.29 -19.13
N ASN A 930 8.04 23.65 -17.93
CA ASN A 930 9.46 23.64 -17.56
C ASN A 930 10.02 22.23 -17.30
N ASN A 931 9.22 21.16 -17.48
CA ASN A 931 9.58 19.78 -17.17
C ASN A 931 9.08 18.77 -18.22
N PRO A 932 9.72 17.59 -18.33
CA PRO A 932 9.23 16.48 -19.14
C PRO A 932 7.80 16.11 -18.70
N ALA A 933 6.84 16.10 -19.62
CA ALA A 933 5.49 15.59 -19.38
C ALA A 933 5.38 14.14 -19.86
N GLY A 934 4.27 13.46 -19.57
CA GLY A 934 3.94 12.18 -20.21
C GLY A 934 4.23 10.90 -19.42
N THR A 935 4.06 10.97 -18.11
CA THR A 935 4.08 9.81 -17.20
C THR A 935 3.12 8.68 -17.61
N TRP A 936 2.04 8.98 -18.34
CA TRP A 936 1.07 7.96 -18.77
C TRP A 936 1.39 7.29 -20.10
N GLY A 937 2.40 7.78 -20.83
CA GLY A 937 2.63 7.39 -22.22
C GLY A 937 2.85 5.90 -22.44
N ALA A 938 3.64 5.27 -21.56
CA ALA A 938 3.93 3.85 -21.64
C ALA A 938 2.72 2.97 -21.27
N ALA A 939 1.91 3.41 -20.29
CA ALA A 939 0.66 2.74 -19.91
C ALA A 939 -0.38 2.80 -21.05
N LEU A 940 -0.54 3.96 -21.68
CA LEU A 940 -1.38 4.15 -22.86
C LEU A 940 -0.90 3.29 -24.04
N ASP A 941 0.40 3.30 -24.36
CA ASP A 941 0.97 2.47 -25.44
C ASP A 941 0.75 0.97 -25.18
N HIS A 942 0.80 0.52 -23.93
CA HIS A 942 0.44 -0.85 -23.56
C HIS A 942 -1.04 -1.14 -23.77
N ALA A 943 -1.95 -0.31 -23.25
CA ALA A 943 -3.39 -0.48 -23.44
C ALA A 943 -3.78 -0.53 -24.93
N TYR A 944 -3.17 0.32 -25.77
CA TYR A 944 -3.42 0.33 -27.22
C TYR A 944 -2.91 -0.90 -27.98
N ARG A 945 -2.10 -1.76 -27.35
CA ARG A 945 -1.72 -3.07 -27.92
C ARG A 945 -2.70 -4.18 -27.55
N LEU A 946 -3.60 -3.94 -26.59
CA LEU A 946 -4.60 -4.92 -26.19
C LEU A 946 -5.66 -5.08 -27.28
N PRO A 947 -6.21 -6.30 -27.47
CA PRO A 947 -7.29 -6.50 -28.43
C PRO A 947 -8.54 -5.76 -27.97
N GLN A 948 -9.22 -5.08 -28.90
CA GLN A 948 -10.53 -4.50 -28.63
C GLN A 948 -11.61 -5.59 -28.64
N THR A 949 -12.11 -5.94 -27.45
CA THR A 949 -13.21 -6.90 -27.23
C THR A 949 -14.53 -6.22 -26.86
N ALA A 950 -14.47 -4.98 -26.36
CA ALA A 950 -15.65 -4.20 -25.99
C ALA A 950 -16.50 -3.78 -27.20
N VAL A 951 -17.81 -3.75 -26.99
CA VAL A 951 -18.80 -3.11 -27.86
C VAL A 951 -19.50 -2.03 -27.03
N SER A 952 -19.80 -0.86 -27.63
CA SER A 952 -20.45 0.23 -26.90
C SER A 952 -21.75 -0.21 -26.25
N ALA A 953 -21.91 0.12 -24.97
CA ALA A 953 -23.15 -0.05 -24.21
C ALA A 953 -23.99 1.24 -24.23
N ALA A 954 -25.31 1.11 -24.14
CA ALA A 954 -26.22 2.24 -24.00
C ALA A 954 -26.07 2.92 -22.63
N LEU A 955 -26.16 4.24 -22.60
CA LEU A 955 -26.18 4.99 -21.34
C LEU A 955 -27.53 4.87 -20.62
N PRO A 956 -27.57 5.02 -19.28
CA PRO A 956 -28.84 5.08 -18.55
C PRO A 956 -29.83 6.12 -19.12
N CYS A 957 -29.33 7.28 -19.54
CA CYS A 957 -30.14 8.37 -20.12
C CYS A 957 -30.71 8.04 -21.52
N GLU A 958 -30.13 7.06 -22.21
CA GLU A 958 -30.51 6.57 -23.54
C GLU A 958 -31.43 5.34 -23.49
N SER A 959 -31.80 4.86 -22.29
CA SER A 959 -32.70 3.73 -22.14
C SER A 959 -33.99 3.94 -22.95
N ALA A 960 -34.29 2.98 -23.83
CA ALA A 960 -35.49 3.00 -24.67
C ALA A 960 -36.79 2.71 -23.89
N VAL A 961 -36.66 2.19 -22.66
CA VAL A 961 -37.78 1.89 -21.77
C VAL A 961 -37.77 2.80 -20.56
N ASN A 962 -38.97 3.16 -20.09
CA ASN A 962 -39.13 3.83 -18.81
C ASN A 962 -38.56 2.94 -17.71
N ARG A 963 -37.70 3.52 -16.86
CA ARG A 963 -36.94 2.77 -15.87
C ARG A 963 -36.49 3.66 -14.73
N THR A 964 -36.39 3.06 -13.56
CA THR A 964 -35.84 3.63 -12.33
C THR A 964 -34.59 2.84 -11.93
N TRP A 965 -33.65 3.52 -11.30
CA TRP A 965 -32.44 2.94 -10.74
C TRP A 965 -32.27 3.45 -9.32
N SER A 966 -32.14 2.53 -8.37
CA SER A 966 -31.92 2.85 -6.94
C SER A 966 -31.05 1.82 -6.25
N ASN A 967 -30.39 0.95 -7.02
CA ASN A 967 -29.52 -0.10 -6.50
C ASN A 967 -28.14 0.44 -6.10
N LEU A 968 -27.81 1.67 -6.50
CA LEU A 968 -26.58 2.34 -6.08
C LEU A 968 -26.83 3.16 -4.81
N PRO A 969 -26.16 2.86 -3.68
CA PRO A 969 -26.39 3.56 -2.42
C PRO A 969 -26.19 5.07 -2.53
N GLY A 970 -27.19 5.85 -2.08
CA GLY A 970 -27.14 7.32 -2.11
C GLY A 970 -27.59 7.96 -3.43
N LEU A 971 -27.90 7.16 -4.45
CA LEU A 971 -28.28 7.60 -5.79
C LEU A 971 -29.64 7.03 -6.20
N MET A 972 -30.50 7.89 -6.74
CA MET A 972 -31.69 7.50 -7.47
C MET A 972 -31.66 8.15 -8.86
N ALA A 973 -31.95 7.39 -9.90
CA ALA A 973 -32.11 7.90 -11.26
C ALA A 973 -33.38 7.34 -11.90
N TRP A 974 -33.87 8.03 -12.92
CA TRP A 974 -35.09 7.66 -13.61
C TRP A 974 -35.10 8.12 -15.06
N LYS A 975 -35.84 7.39 -15.90
CA LYS A 975 -36.18 7.74 -17.27
C LYS A 975 -37.69 7.57 -17.44
N GLN A 976 -38.40 8.63 -17.78
CA GLN A 976 -39.84 8.65 -17.99
C GLN A 976 -40.18 9.50 -19.22
N ASP A 977 -40.76 8.88 -20.24
CA ASP A 977 -41.31 9.52 -21.44
C ASP A 977 -40.35 10.54 -22.12
N GLY A 978 -39.08 10.13 -22.26
CA GLY A 978 -38.03 10.95 -22.86
C GLY A 978 -37.25 11.83 -21.88
N LEU A 979 -37.78 12.10 -20.68
CA LEU A 979 -37.08 12.81 -19.61
C LEU A 979 -36.23 11.85 -18.77
N TYR A 980 -35.01 12.26 -18.47
CA TYR A 980 -34.09 11.56 -17.59
C TYR A 980 -33.74 12.46 -16.40
N GLY A 981 -33.67 11.89 -15.20
CA GLY A 981 -33.27 12.62 -14.00
C GLY A 981 -32.42 11.80 -13.06
N VAL A 982 -31.56 12.48 -12.30
CA VAL A 982 -30.68 11.88 -11.28
C VAL A 982 -30.74 12.71 -10.00
N VAL A 983 -30.71 12.01 -8.86
CA VAL A 983 -30.66 12.55 -7.51
C VAL A 983 -29.55 11.81 -6.76
N PHE A 984 -28.47 12.50 -6.45
CA PHE A 984 -27.44 12.03 -5.53
C PHE A 984 -27.62 12.73 -4.20
N HIS A 985 -28.25 12.03 -3.26
CA HIS A 985 -28.74 12.65 -2.04
C HIS A 985 -27.79 12.51 -0.86
N SER A 986 -26.94 11.48 -0.82
CA SER A 986 -25.96 11.30 0.26
C SER A 986 -24.83 10.36 -0.13
N VAL A 987 -23.71 10.46 0.58
CA VAL A 987 -22.71 9.40 0.66
C VAL A 987 -23.22 8.41 1.70
N ALA A 988 -23.87 7.34 1.25
CA ALA A 988 -24.53 6.37 2.11
C ALA A 988 -23.57 5.76 3.14
N GLY A 989 -23.94 5.80 4.43
CA GLY A 989 -23.09 5.32 5.52
C GLY A 989 -21.92 6.25 5.89
N GLY A 990 -21.68 7.33 5.15
CA GLY A 990 -20.73 8.38 5.51
C GLY A 990 -21.28 9.26 6.65
N LYS A 991 -20.41 9.72 7.55
CA LYS A 991 -20.75 10.63 8.66
C LYS A 991 -19.96 11.95 8.60
N ALA A 992 -18.84 11.95 7.90
CA ALA A 992 -18.05 13.15 7.70
C ALA A 992 -18.80 14.19 6.85
N THR A 993 -18.53 15.46 7.14
CA THR A 993 -18.98 16.57 6.29
C THR A 993 -18.19 16.55 4.98
N VAL A 994 -18.91 16.55 3.86
CA VAL A 994 -18.33 16.65 2.51
C VAL A 994 -18.40 18.10 2.02
N ALA A 995 -17.52 18.49 1.08
CA ALA A 995 -17.58 19.81 0.46
C ALA A 995 -18.78 19.95 -0.51
N GLY A 996 -19.26 18.83 -1.03
CA GLY A 996 -20.42 18.75 -1.92
C GLY A 996 -21.73 19.26 -1.30
N LYS A 997 -22.70 19.56 -2.17
CA LYS A 997 -24.08 19.90 -1.81
C LYS A 997 -24.97 18.72 -2.14
N LEU A 998 -25.33 17.96 -1.11
CA LEU A 998 -26.02 16.67 -1.22
C LEU A 998 -27.40 16.77 -0.57
N GLY A 999 -28.48 16.41 -1.25
CA GLY A 999 -29.81 16.45 -0.67
C GLY A 999 -30.86 15.86 -1.60
N GLY A 1000 -32.14 16.05 -1.28
CA GLY A 1000 -33.21 15.44 -2.07
C GLY A 1000 -33.57 16.15 -3.37
N GLY A 1001 -33.00 17.32 -3.67
CA GLY A 1001 -33.28 18.05 -4.92
C GLY A 1001 -32.64 17.41 -6.16
N PRO A 1002 -33.17 17.64 -7.37
CA PRO A 1002 -32.66 17.02 -8.59
C PRO A 1002 -31.22 17.45 -8.86
N THR A 1003 -30.30 16.48 -8.94
CA THR A 1003 -28.91 16.74 -9.31
C THR A 1003 -28.82 17.12 -10.77
N CYS A 1004 -29.53 16.42 -11.65
CA CYS A 1004 -29.72 16.81 -13.04
C CYS A 1004 -31.09 16.36 -13.60
N VAL A 1005 -31.54 17.07 -14.64
CA VAL A 1005 -32.67 16.69 -15.51
C VAL A 1005 -32.24 16.93 -16.95
N TRP A 1006 -32.52 15.98 -17.84
CA TRP A 1006 -31.99 15.96 -19.21
C TRP A 1006 -32.97 15.30 -20.20
N SER A 1007 -32.93 15.72 -21.46
CA SER A 1007 -33.50 14.97 -22.59
C SER A 1007 -32.58 14.99 -23.81
N PRO A 1008 -32.68 14.01 -24.73
CA PRO A 1008 -31.85 13.97 -25.94
C PRO A 1008 -31.94 15.25 -26.80
N GLU A 1009 -33.14 15.82 -26.92
CA GLU A 1009 -33.39 16.97 -27.79
C GLU A 1009 -33.04 18.30 -27.13
N THR A 1010 -33.27 18.43 -25.81
CA THR A 1010 -33.00 19.69 -25.08
C THR A 1010 -31.58 19.77 -24.53
N GLY A 1011 -30.90 18.64 -24.36
CA GLY A 1011 -29.71 18.56 -23.51
C GLY A 1011 -30.05 18.68 -22.03
N ALA A 1012 -29.09 19.14 -21.24
CA ALA A 1012 -29.26 19.35 -19.80
C ALA A 1012 -30.19 20.55 -19.54
N ILE A 1013 -31.21 20.34 -18.71
CA ILE A 1013 -32.20 21.35 -18.33
C ILE A 1013 -31.89 21.86 -16.92
N ILE A 1014 -31.70 20.92 -15.97
CA ILE A 1014 -31.24 21.20 -14.61
C ILE A 1014 -29.87 20.56 -14.45
N SER A 1015 -28.89 21.30 -13.91
CA SER A 1015 -27.56 20.76 -13.62
C SER A 1015 -26.95 21.41 -12.39
N SER A 1016 -27.00 20.71 -11.26
CA SER A 1016 -26.41 21.18 -10.00
C SER A 1016 -24.89 21.29 -10.09
N SER A 1017 -24.38 22.48 -9.84
CA SER A 1017 -22.97 22.85 -10.01
C SER A 1017 -22.39 23.44 -8.73
N GLN A 1018 -21.09 23.24 -8.54
CA GLN A 1018 -20.35 23.88 -7.46
C GLN A 1018 -20.02 25.34 -7.84
N ASN A 1019 -20.32 26.27 -6.94
CA ASN A 1019 -20.06 27.69 -7.15
C ASN A 1019 -18.55 28.02 -7.07
N SER A 1020 -18.20 29.25 -7.45
CA SER A 1020 -16.81 29.71 -7.60
C SER A 1020 -16.16 30.22 -6.31
N GLN A 1021 -16.84 30.12 -5.17
CA GLN A 1021 -16.43 30.80 -3.93
C GLN A 1021 -15.30 30.07 -3.19
N SER A 1022 -14.61 30.79 -2.29
CA SER A 1022 -13.58 30.22 -1.40
C SER A 1022 -14.02 30.30 0.08
N PRO A 1023 -14.02 29.18 0.83
CA PRO A 1023 -13.75 27.82 0.36
C PRO A 1023 -14.79 27.34 -0.68
N PRO A 1024 -14.43 26.39 -1.56
CA PRO A 1024 -15.31 25.89 -2.62
C PRO A 1024 -16.71 25.55 -2.11
N GLY A 1025 -17.75 26.06 -2.77
CA GLY A 1025 -19.15 25.82 -2.39
C GLY A 1025 -19.66 26.65 -1.19
N ALA A 1026 -18.93 27.69 -0.76
CA ALA A 1026 -19.43 28.63 0.25
C ALA A 1026 -20.66 29.41 -0.26
N ILE A 1027 -21.61 29.68 0.64
CA ILE A 1027 -22.85 30.41 0.35
C ILE A 1027 -22.94 31.60 1.30
N THR A 1028 -22.75 32.81 0.76
CA THR A 1028 -22.80 34.08 1.52
C THR A 1028 -23.83 35.05 0.95
N GLN A 1029 -24.28 34.84 -0.28
CA GLN A 1029 -25.35 35.57 -0.95
C GLN A 1029 -26.15 34.62 -1.84
N GLU A 1030 -27.38 35.00 -2.17
CA GLU A 1030 -28.29 34.14 -2.93
C GLU A 1030 -27.71 33.71 -4.30
N ALA A 1031 -26.97 34.59 -4.98
CA ALA A 1031 -26.35 34.29 -6.29
C ALA A 1031 -25.43 33.06 -6.29
N HIS A 1032 -24.93 32.63 -5.13
CA HIS A 1032 -24.04 31.47 -4.97
C HIS A 1032 -24.78 30.12 -5.01
N PHE A 1033 -26.12 30.11 -5.01
CA PHE A 1033 -26.93 28.90 -5.12
C PHE A 1033 -26.95 28.34 -6.55
N ALA A 1034 -25.90 27.60 -6.91
CA ALA A 1034 -25.78 26.90 -8.19
C ALA A 1034 -26.26 25.42 -8.16
N HIS A 1035 -26.98 25.01 -7.10
CA HIS A 1035 -27.47 23.65 -6.89
C HIS A 1035 -28.93 23.62 -6.46
N SER A 1036 -29.62 22.51 -6.70
CA SER A 1036 -31.00 22.31 -6.27
C SER A 1036 -31.10 22.32 -4.75
N SER A 1037 -31.87 23.26 -4.20
CA SER A 1037 -31.97 23.42 -2.74
C SER A 1037 -33.24 24.18 -2.35
N VAL A 1038 -33.68 23.98 -1.12
CA VAL A 1038 -34.55 24.94 -0.42
C VAL A 1038 -33.68 25.82 0.46
N PHE A 1039 -33.95 27.12 0.50
CA PHE A 1039 -33.17 28.08 1.25
C PHE A 1039 -34.04 29.19 1.86
N TRP A 1040 -33.52 29.82 2.91
CA TRP A 1040 -34.17 30.93 3.61
C TRP A 1040 -33.14 31.79 4.33
N GLU A 1041 -33.57 32.96 4.77
CA GLU A 1041 -32.76 33.89 5.55
C GLU A 1041 -33.29 33.98 6.98
N ASN A 1042 -32.40 33.95 7.97
CA ASN A 1042 -32.74 34.24 9.36
C ASN A 1042 -31.60 35.04 10.01
N GLY A 1043 -31.91 36.24 10.53
CA GLY A 1043 -30.93 37.11 11.19
C GLY A 1043 -29.76 37.56 10.30
N GLY A 1044 -29.98 37.75 8.99
CA GLY A 1044 -28.92 38.14 8.04
C GLY A 1044 -28.05 36.99 7.54
N SER A 1045 -28.32 35.75 7.95
CA SER A 1045 -27.60 34.55 7.51
C SER A 1045 -28.44 33.68 6.59
N LEU A 1046 -27.82 33.12 5.55
CA LEU A 1046 -28.46 32.22 4.60
C LEU A 1046 -28.31 30.75 5.00
N TYR A 1047 -29.44 30.07 5.08
CA TYR A 1047 -29.55 28.65 5.38
C TYR A 1047 -30.12 27.89 4.18
N SER A 1048 -29.71 26.64 4.02
CA SER A 1048 -30.05 25.83 2.85
C SER A 1048 -30.05 24.35 3.15
N SER A 1049 -30.90 23.60 2.46
CA SER A 1049 -30.78 22.14 2.38
C SER A 1049 -29.45 21.72 1.75
N GLY A 1050 -29.07 20.49 2.05
CA GLY A 1050 -27.99 19.76 1.44
C GLY A 1050 -26.57 20.15 1.81
N ARG A 1051 -26.40 20.82 2.96
CA ARG A 1051 -25.06 21.11 3.53
C ARG A 1051 -24.50 19.95 4.36
N LYS A 1052 -25.35 19.07 4.88
CA LYS A 1052 -24.96 17.94 5.72
C LYS A 1052 -25.12 16.64 4.94
N ASN A 1053 -24.23 15.68 5.19
CA ASN A 1053 -24.37 14.33 4.65
C ASN A 1053 -25.28 13.49 5.56
N ASN A 1054 -26.58 13.80 5.58
CA ASN A 1054 -27.55 13.13 6.44
C ASN A 1054 -28.91 12.87 5.76
N ALA A 1055 -29.01 13.08 4.45
CA ALA A 1055 -30.22 12.72 3.73
C ALA A 1055 -30.34 11.19 3.58
N THR A 1056 -31.56 10.71 3.70
CA THR A 1056 -31.93 9.29 3.56
C THR A 1056 -32.98 9.14 2.47
N GLY A 1057 -32.88 8.09 1.66
CA GLY A 1057 -33.78 7.83 0.54
C GLY A 1057 -34.47 6.49 0.67
N GLN A 1058 -35.75 6.41 0.28
CA GLN A 1058 -36.55 5.19 0.34
C GLN A 1058 -37.65 5.16 -0.73
N TRP A 1059 -37.98 3.96 -1.21
CA TRP A 1059 -39.21 3.75 -1.99
C TRP A 1059 -40.41 3.65 -1.06
N LEU A 1060 -41.38 4.57 -1.21
CA LEU A 1060 -42.70 4.45 -0.60
C LEU A 1060 -43.55 3.44 -1.39
N VAL A 1061 -43.41 3.44 -2.71
CA VAL A 1061 -43.95 2.43 -3.63
C VAL A 1061 -42.85 2.12 -4.64
N PRO A 1062 -42.35 0.87 -4.72
CA PRO A 1062 -41.25 0.50 -5.62
C PRO A 1062 -41.50 1.00 -7.06
N ASP A 1063 -40.47 1.63 -7.63
CA ASP A 1063 -40.43 2.18 -9.00
C ASP A 1063 -41.47 3.30 -9.32
N LEU A 1064 -42.35 3.64 -8.39
CA LEU A 1064 -43.44 4.61 -8.60
C LEU A 1064 -43.34 5.84 -7.69
N LEU A 1065 -42.90 5.69 -6.44
CA LEU A 1065 -42.87 6.78 -5.48
C LEU A 1065 -41.62 6.70 -4.60
N TYR A 1066 -40.69 7.63 -4.78
CA TYR A 1066 -39.42 7.69 -4.03
C TYR A 1066 -39.37 8.94 -3.16
N GLU A 1067 -38.94 8.81 -1.91
CA GLU A 1067 -38.85 9.88 -0.95
C GLU A 1067 -37.40 10.05 -0.47
N VAL A 1068 -36.95 11.30 -0.37
CA VAL A 1068 -35.69 11.68 0.26
C VAL A 1068 -35.96 12.66 1.40
N THR A 1069 -35.48 12.32 2.59
CA THR A 1069 -35.65 13.11 3.80
C THR A 1069 -34.30 13.56 4.36
N GLU A 1070 -34.18 14.85 4.67
CA GLU A 1070 -33.02 15.49 5.31
C GLU A 1070 -33.45 16.21 6.59
N SER A 1071 -32.64 16.16 7.64
CA SER A 1071 -32.84 16.95 8.85
C SER A 1071 -31.83 18.09 8.96
N THR A 1072 -32.24 19.25 9.47
CA THR A 1072 -31.32 20.38 9.70
C THR A 1072 -31.75 21.20 10.90
N ASP A 1073 -30.76 21.66 11.66
CA ASP A 1073 -30.88 22.52 12.85
C ASP A 1073 -30.10 23.83 12.65
N ALA A 1074 -29.69 24.12 11.41
CA ALA A 1074 -28.68 25.13 11.12
C ALA A 1074 -29.07 26.55 11.59
N ASP A 1075 -30.36 26.87 11.61
CA ASP A 1075 -30.91 28.15 12.09
C ASP A 1075 -31.39 28.11 13.55
N GLY A 1076 -31.01 27.07 14.30
CA GLY A 1076 -31.40 26.86 15.70
C GLY A 1076 -32.79 26.22 15.87
N THR A 1077 -33.48 25.85 14.80
CA THR A 1077 -34.75 25.12 14.82
C THR A 1077 -34.60 23.78 14.12
N ASP A 1078 -35.02 22.69 14.76
CA ASP A 1078 -35.06 21.37 14.13
C ASP A 1078 -36.10 21.35 13.01
N ARG A 1079 -35.64 21.13 11.77
CA ARG A 1079 -36.46 21.09 10.56
C ARG A 1079 -36.23 19.79 9.81
N THR A 1080 -37.31 19.29 9.21
CA THR A 1080 -37.28 18.17 8.27
C THR A 1080 -37.62 18.69 6.88
N ILE A 1081 -36.76 18.38 5.91
CA ILE A 1081 -36.92 18.68 4.49
C ILE A 1081 -37.20 17.36 3.78
N THR A 1082 -38.30 17.28 3.03
CA THR A 1082 -38.68 16.07 2.30
C THR A 1082 -38.91 16.37 0.83
N TRP A 1083 -38.31 15.56 -0.03
CA TRP A 1083 -38.48 15.58 -1.48
C TRP A 1083 -39.12 14.26 -1.92
N THR A 1084 -40.23 14.31 -2.64
CA THR A 1084 -40.94 13.13 -3.11
C THR A 1084 -41.04 13.16 -4.63
N TYR A 1085 -40.58 12.09 -5.27
CA TYR A 1085 -40.61 11.88 -6.72
C TYR A 1085 -41.71 10.86 -7.04
N ASP A 1086 -42.75 11.32 -7.72
CA ASP A 1086 -43.90 10.52 -8.13
C ASP A 1086 -43.87 10.27 -9.64
N PHE A 1087 -43.78 9.00 -10.02
CA PHE A 1087 -43.73 8.50 -11.39
C PHE A 1087 -45.01 7.76 -11.80
N THR A 1088 -46.09 7.86 -11.02
CA THR A 1088 -47.38 7.20 -11.31
C THR A 1088 -47.98 7.64 -12.65
N VAL A 1089 -47.66 8.84 -13.11
CA VAL A 1089 -47.99 9.36 -14.45
C VAL A 1089 -46.68 9.57 -15.23
N PRO A 1090 -46.24 8.60 -16.05
CA PRO A 1090 -44.93 8.67 -16.73
C PRO A 1090 -44.71 9.91 -17.60
N ALA A 1091 -45.76 10.39 -18.29
CA ALA A 1091 -45.70 11.58 -19.14
C ALA A 1091 -45.58 12.90 -18.34
N SER A 1092 -45.85 12.84 -17.03
CA SER A 1092 -45.89 14.01 -16.14
C SER A 1092 -45.39 13.67 -14.73
N PRO A 1093 -44.09 13.36 -14.54
CA PRO A 1093 -43.55 13.11 -13.22
C PRO A 1093 -43.74 14.31 -12.29
N VAL A 1094 -44.10 14.05 -11.03
CA VAL A 1094 -44.36 15.10 -10.04
C VAL A 1094 -43.28 15.11 -8.97
N LEU A 1095 -42.66 16.27 -8.74
CA LEU A 1095 -41.73 16.53 -7.66
C LEU A 1095 -42.43 17.34 -6.57
N THR A 1096 -42.55 16.77 -5.37
CA THR A 1096 -43.09 17.46 -4.20
C THR A 1096 -41.95 17.81 -3.23
N VAL A 1097 -41.88 19.07 -2.77
CA VAL A 1097 -40.92 19.50 -1.75
C VAL A 1097 -41.63 20.09 -0.54
N SER A 1098 -41.24 19.68 0.66
CA SER A 1098 -41.80 20.17 1.91
C SER A 1098 -40.72 20.45 2.95
N VAL A 1099 -40.95 21.46 3.77
CA VAL A 1099 -40.16 21.80 4.95
C VAL A 1099 -41.09 21.92 6.16
N SER A 1100 -40.76 21.24 7.25
CA SER A 1100 -41.55 21.22 8.48
C SER A 1100 -40.68 21.36 9.74
N PRO A 1101 -40.94 22.36 10.61
CA PRO A 1101 -41.79 23.51 10.38
C PRO A 1101 -41.22 24.41 9.27
N ALA A 1102 -42.07 25.08 8.48
CA ALA A 1102 -41.62 25.97 7.41
C ALA A 1102 -41.09 27.31 7.95
N PRO A 1103 -39.87 27.77 7.57
CA PRO A 1103 -39.36 29.09 7.94
C PRO A 1103 -40.05 30.21 7.15
N ALA A 1104 -39.98 31.44 7.69
CA ALA A 1104 -40.37 32.62 6.94
C ALA A 1104 -39.41 32.84 5.76
N GLY A 1105 -39.94 33.29 4.61
CA GLY A 1105 -39.12 33.58 3.43
C GLY A 1105 -38.53 32.33 2.75
N LEU A 1106 -39.11 31.14 2.98
CA LEU A 1106 -38.71 29.90 2.34
C LEU A 1106 -38.81 30.00 0.82
N LYS A 1107 -37.74 29.62 0.12
CA LYS A 1107 -37.63 29.59 -1.34
C LYS A 1107 -37.08 28.26 -1.81
N LEU A 1108 -37.53 27.80 -2.98
CA LEU A 1108 -36.92 26.74 -3.76
C LEU A 1108 -35.98 27.35 -4.81
N ASN A 1109 -34.79 26.78 -4.98
CA ASN A 1109 -33.84 27.09 -6.03
C ASN A 1109 -33.64 25.87 -6.93
N LEU A 1110 -33.82 26.04 -8.25
CA LEU A 1110 -33.46 25.05 -9.26
C LEU A 1110 -32.40 25.64 -10.22
N PRO A 1111 -31.25 24.98 -10.43
CA PRO A 1111 -30.16 25.45 -11.28
C PRO A 1111 -30.42 25.09 -12.75
N VAL A 1112 -31.03 26.03 -13.48
CA VAL A 1112 -31.31 25.89 -14.91
C VAL A 1112 -30.01 26.03 -15.69
N TYR A 1113 -29.69 25.04 -16.51
CA TYR A 1113 -28.51 25.05 -17.36
C TYR A 1113 -28.72 26.01 -18.53
N SER A 1114 -27.88 27.04 -18.61
CA SER A 1114 -27.98 28.10 -19.61
C SER A 1114 -26.68 28.15 -20.40
N THR A 1115 -26.73 28.00 -21.73
CA THR A 1115 -25.56 28.25 -22.58
C THR A 1115 -25.86 29.38 -23.54
N THR A 1116 -24.83 30.10 -23.99
CA THR A 1116 -24.95 31.20 -24.96
C THR A 1116 -25.26 30.72 -26.38
N ALA A 1117 -25.82 29.52 -26.55
CA ALA A 1117 -26.23 29.01 -27.86
C ALA A 1117 -27.55 29.69 -28.27
N ASP A 1118 -27.60 30.23 -29.49
CA ASP A 1118 -28.72 31.03 -30.02
C ASP A 1118 -30.07 30.28 -30.12
N ASN A 1119 -30.11 29.01 -29.71
CA ASN A 1119 -31.23 28.08 -29.86
C ASN A 1119 -31.86 27.61 -28.53
N ILE A 1120 -31.42 28.15 -27.38
CA ILE A 1120 -32.04 27.89 -26.08
C ILE A 1120 -32.88 29.09 -25.68
N SER A 1121 -34.17 28.87 -25.39
CA SER A 1121 -35.05 29.89 -24.84
C SER A 1121 -35.58 29.45 -23.48
N GLU A 1122 -35.34 30.27 -22.46
CA GLU A 1122 -35.83 30.09 -21.11
C GLU A 1122 -36.92 31.14 -20.86
N VAL A 1123 -38.16 30.69 -20.76
CA VAL A 1123 -39.30 31.59 -20.64
C VAL A 1123 -40.01 31.31 -19.33
N LEU A 1124 -39.96 32.30 -18.44
CA LEU A 1124 -40.91 32.43 -17.36
C LEU A 1124 -42.15 33.12 -17.94
N ASP A 1125 -43.26 32.40 -18.07
CA ASP A 1125 -44.44 32.93 -18.74
C ASP A 1125 -45.11 34.02 -17.87
N ALA A 1126 -44.90 35.28 -18.24
CA ALA A 1126 -45.54 36.41 -17.57
C ALA A 1126 -47.08 36.40 -17.69
N SER A 1127 -47.64 35.62 -18.62
CA SER A 1127 -49.08 35.46 -18.83
C SER A 1127 -49.70 34.25 -18.11
N GLN A 1128 -48.87 33.33 -17.60
CA GLN A 1128 -49.28 32.20 -16.75
C GLN A 1128 -48.39 32.11 -15.50
N PRO A 1129 -48.76 32.80 -14.39
CA PRO A 1129 -48.09 32.63 -13.10
C PRO A 1129 -48.15 31.14 -12.70
N GLY A 1130 -46.99 30.53 -12.47
CA GLY A 1130 -46.91 29.11 -12.10
C GLY A 1130 -46.29 28.17 -13.14
N SER A 1131 -45.67 28.69 -14.21
CA SER A 1131 -45.01 27.86 -15.22
C SER A 1131 -43.63 28.39 -15.63
N PHE A 1132 -42.68 27.46 -15.79
CA PHE A 1132 -41.37 27.70 -16.41
C PHE A 1132 -41.22 26.79 -17.63
N THR A 1133 -40.78 27.36 -18.75
CA THR A 1133 -40.51 26.60 -19.97
C THR A 1133 -39.07 26.73 -20.43
N PHE A 1134 -38.50 25.60 -20.85
CA PHE A 1134 -37.18 25.48 -21.44
C PHE A 1134 -37.32 24.91 -22.85
N ILE A 1135 -36.99 25.71 -23.86
CA ILE A 1135 -37.18 25.38 -25.27
C ILE A 1135 -35.81 25.20 -25.92
N ALA A 1136 -35.56 24.01 -26.45
CA ALA A 1136 -34.35 23.67 -27.18
C ALA A 1136 -34.63 22.51 -28.14
N GLY A 1137 -33.94 22.48 -29.29
CA GLY A 1137 -34.01 21.35 -30.23
C GLY A 1137 -35.41 21.00 -30.76
N GLY A 1138 -36.35 21.97 -30.79
CA GLY A 1138 -37.75 21.73 -31.20
C GLY A 1138 -38.62 21.03 -30.16
N LYS A 1139 -38.13 20.85 -28.93
CA LYS A 1139 -38.88 20.37 -27.77
C LYS A 1139 -39.04 21.48 -26.74
N THR A 1140 -40.08 21.36 -25.94
CA THR A 1140 -40.33 22.22 -24.79
C THR A 1140 -40.46 21.35 -23.55
N PHE A 1141 -39.57 21.59 -22.59
CA PHE A 1141 -39.76 21.14 -21.22
C PHE A 1141 -40.58 22.19 -20.47
N ALA A 1142 -41.60 21.76 -19.74
CA ALA A 1142 -42.40 22.60 -18.86
C ALA A 1142 -42.29 22.10 -17.42
N LEU A 1143 -42.19 23.05 -16.49
CA LEU A 1143 -42.24 22.84 -15.05
C LEU A 1143 -43.35 23.71 -14.49
N ASP A 1144 -44.44 23.08 -14.07
CA ASP A 1144 -45.66 23.76 -13.62
C ASP A 1144 -45.88 23.57 -12.11
N TRP A 1145 -46.36 24.60 -11.40
CA TRP A 1145 -46.67 24.52 -9.97
C TRP A 1145 -47.92 25.29 -9.57
N ASP A 1146 -48.63 24.76 -8.57
CA ASP A 1146 -49.83 25.37 -8.01
C ASP A 1146 -49.46 26.44 -6.97
N SER A 1147 -49.20 27.68 -7.41
CA SER A 1147 -49.35 28.85 -6.55
C SER A 1147 -49.35 30.16 -7.34
N GLY A 1148 -50.10 31.16 -6.85
CA GLY A 1148 -49.98 32.55 -7.30
C GLY A 1148 -48.64 33.22 -6.91
N ALA A 1149 -47.59 32.45 -6.64
CA ALA A 1149 -46.27 32.94 -6.30
C ALA A 1149 -45.48 33.25 -7.59
N ALA A 1150 -45.13 34.53 -7.77
CA ALA A 1150 -44.27 34.95 -8.86
C ALA A 1150 -42.85 34.43 -8.63
N ALA A 1151 -42.45 33.42 -9.40
CA ALA A 1151 -41.06 32.99 -9.46
C ALA A 1151 -40.19 34.04 -10.16
N SER A 1152 -38.88 33.92 -10.00
CA SER A 1152 -37.89 34.73 -10.72
C SER A 1152 -36.86 33.82 -11.38
N LEU A 1153 -36.36 34.24 -12.54
CA LEU A 1153 -35.22 33.61 -13.20
C LEU A 1153 -34.00 34.52 -13.07
N GLU A 1154 -33.22 34.27 -12.02
CA GLU A 1154 -32.10 35.11 -11.57
C GLU A 1154 -30.76 34.63 -12.13
N SER A 1155 -29.75 35.49 -12.08
CA SER A 1155 -28.37 35.11 -12.40
C SER A 1155 -27.72 34.35 -11.25
N SER A 1156 -26.87 33.37 -11.60
CA SER A 1156 -25.90 32.77 -10.67
C SER A 1156 -24.53 33.46 -10.80
N ASP A 1157 -23.58 33.12 -9.91
CA ASP A 1157 -22.17 33.45 -10.08
C ASP A 1157 -21.49 32.63 -11.20
N LEU A 1158 -22.12 31.54 -11.63
CA LEU A 1158 -21.72 30.77 -12.80
C LEU A 1158 -22.47 31.24 -14.06
N THR A 1159 -21.74 31.58 -15.12
CA THR A 1159 -22.34 32.04 -16.39
C THR A 1159 -23.14 30.94 -17.12
N THR A 1160 -22.89 29.67 -16.79
CA THR A 1160 -23.58 28.52 -17.38
C THR A 1160 -24.83 28.11 -16.61
N ILE A 1161 -25.18 28.80 -15.52
CA ILE A 1161 -26.30 28.47 -14.65
C ILE A 1161 -27.15 29.71 -14.40
N ARG A 1162 -28.46 29.57 -14.57
CA ARG A 1162 -29.46 30.50 -14.04
C ARG A 1162 -30.23 29.86 -12.91
N ARG A 1163 -30.83 30.69 -12.07
CA ARG A 1163 -31.51 30.28 -10.85
C ARG A 1163 -33.00 30.50 -11.01
N LEU A 1164 -33.77 29.42 -11.17
CA LEU A 1164 -35.21 29.48 -11.03
C LEU A 1164 -35.54 29.48 -9.53
N VAL A 1165 -36.00 30.62 -9.03
CA VAL A 1165 -36.30 30.85 -7.62
C VAL A 1165 -37.82 30.93 -7.44
N ILE A 1166 -38.38 29.99 -6.69
CA ILE A 1166 -39.82 29.88 -6.45
C ILE A 1166 -40.10 30.12 -4.95
N PRO A 1167 -40.79 31.21 -4.57
CA PRO A 1167 -41.22 31.41 -3.19
C PRO A 1167 -42.21 30.32 -2.75
N MET A 1168 -41.95 29.67 -1.60
CA MET A 1168 -42.83 28.63 -1.06
C MET A 1168 -43.85 29.25 -0.08
N THR A 1169 -44.98 29.74 -0.61
CA THR A 1169 -46.06 30.31 0.22
C THR A 1169 -46.88 29.25 0.96
N ALA A 1170 -46.81 27.99 0.53
CA ALA A 1170 -47.32 26.81 1.19
C ALA A 1170 -46.26 25.70 1.14
N SER A 1171 -46.24 24.83 2.16
CA SER A 1171 -45.38 23.64 2.25
C SER A 1171 -46.33 22.46 2.54
N PRO A 1172 -46.48 21.48 1.62
CA PRO A 1172 -45.65 21.20 0.44
C PRO A 1172 -45.88 22.11 -0.79
N LEU A 1173 -44.86 22.24 -1.64
CA LEU A 1173 -44.93 22.75 -3.02
C LEU A 1173 -44.84 21.55 -4.00
N GLN A 1174 -45.72 21.50 -5.00
CA GLN A 1174 -45.73 20.47 -6.03
C GLN A 1174 -45.33 21.04 -7.39
N LEU A 1175 -44.49 20.32 -8.11
CA LEU A 1175 -43.95 20.66 -9.43
C LEU A 1175 -44.24 19.52 -10.40
N THR A 1176 -44.93 19.79 -11.50
CA THR A 1176 -45.19 18.81 -12.56
C THR A 1176 -44.20 19.03 -13.70
N MET A 1177 -43.45 17.99 -14.08
CA MET A 1177 -42.48 18.02 -15.17
C MET A 1177 -43.09 17.41 -16.43
N SER A 1178 -43.06 18.11 -17.56
CA SER A 1178 -43.57 17.58 -18.84
C SER A 1178 -42.62 17.89 -19.99
N LEU A 1179 -42.57 17.00 -20.99
CA LEU A 1179 -41.81 17.19 -22.23
C LEU A 1179 -42.73 17.01 -23.45
N TYR A 1180 -42.83 18.01 -24.31
CA TYR A 1180 -43.69 17.96 -25.50
C TYR A 1180 -43.03 18.62 -26.72
N GLN A 1181 -43.60 18.39 -27.90
CA GLN A 1181 -43.15 19.05 -29.12
C GLN A 1181 -43.45 20.54 -29.06
N SER A 1182 -42.46 21.37 -29.40
CA SER A 1182 -42.69 22.80 -29.51
C SER A 1182 -43.64 23.03 -30.68
N ALA A 1183 -44.80 23.67 -30.42
CA ALA A 1183 -45.60 24.20 -31.50
C ALA A 1183 -44.74 25.27 -32.18
N LEU A 1184 -44.32 25.04 -33.43
CA LEU A 1184 -43.67 26.06 -34.26
C LEU A 1184 -44.44 27.36 -34.05
N GLN A 1185 -43.75 28.38 -33.53
CA GLN A 1185 -44.31 29.71 -33.29
C GLN A 1185 -44.50 30.41 -34.65
N GLY A 1186 -45.33 29.84 -35.52
CA GLY A 1186 -45.93 30.47 -36.68
C GLY A 1186 -47.37 30.81 -36.34
N ASP A 1187 -47.77 32.05 -36.63
CA ASP A 1187 -49.16 32.54 -36.63
C ASP A 1187 -49.78 32.98 -35.29
N ARG A 1188 -49.06 33.79 -34.50
CA ARG A 1188 -49.69 34.76 -33.59
C ARG A 1188 -49.13 36.17 -33.71
N TYR A 1189 -49.08 36.72 -34.93
CA TYR A 1189 -49.01 38.17 -35.14
C TYR A 1189 -49.70 38.55 -36.45
N ARG A 1190 -51.03 38.63 -36.42
CA ARG A 1190 -51.84 39.54 -37.25
C ARG A 1190 -53.31 39.42 -36.86
N ASP A 1191 -53.67 40.13 -35.80
CA ASP A 1191 -54.97 40.80 -35.77
C ASP A 1191 -54.85 42.03 -34.88
N ASN A 1192 -54.74 43.18 -35.53
CA ASN A 1192 -55.27 44.47 -35.09
C ASN A 1192 -55.09 45.46 -36.26
N GLY A 1193 -56.20 45.79 -36.90
CA GLY A 1193 -56.25 46.74 -38.01
C GLY A 1193 -56.04 48.19 -37.60
N TYR A 1194 -55.63 49.01 -38.56
CA TYR A 1194 -56.31 50.24 -39.00
C TYR A 1194 -55.47 50.96 -40.07
N GLY A 1195 -56.11 51.44 -41.14
CA GLY A 1195 -55.83 52.76 -41.71
C GLY A 1195 -54.87 52.91 -42.90
N THR A 1196 -55.43 52.78 -44.11
CA THR A 1196 -55.31 53.73 -45.24
C THR A 1196 -53.95 54.36 -45.63
N GLY A 1197 -53.49 54.11 -46.86
CA GLY A 1197 -52.55 55.02 -47.55
C GLY A 1197 -51.84 54.43 -48.77
N ARG A 1198 -51.94 55.10 -49.91
CA ARG A 1198 -51.54 54.70 -51.28
C ARG A 1198 -50.01 54.57 -51.56
N PRO A 1199 -49.61 54.00 -52.72
CA PRO A 1199 -48.32 53.32 -52.97
C PRO A 1199 -47.34 54.12 -53.84
N VAL A 1200 -46.03 53.78 -53.82
CA VAL A 1200 -45.10 54.08 -54.93
C VAL A 1200 -43.97 53.04 -55.03
N SER A 1201 -43.84 52.50 -56.26
CA SER A 1201 -42.74 51.79 -56.95
C SER A 1201 -41.37 51.60 -56.27
N GLY A 1202 -40.59 50.53 -56.53
CA GLY A 1202 -40.68 49.52 -57.58
C GLY A 1202 -39.35 48.76 -57.74
N LYS A 1203 -39.35 47.86 -58.74
CA LYS A 1203 -38.25 47.04 -59.30
C LYS A 1203 -38.07 45.61 -58.74
N CYS A 1204 -38.83 44.69 -59.33
CA CYS A 1204 -38.32 43.42 -59.91
C CYS A 1204 -37.42 43.74 -61.13
N PRO A 1205 -36.56 42.83 -61.66
CA PRO A 1205 -36.78 41.37 -61.87
C PRO A 1205 -35.55 40.48 -61.56
N GLY A 1206 -35.58 39.15 -61.50
CA GLY A 1206 -36.58 38.11 -61.77
C GLY A 1206 -35.87 36.77 -62.03
N LEU A 1207 -36.63 35.65 -61.92
CA LEU A 1207 -36.52 34.39 -62.69
C LEU A 1207 -35.31 33.46 -62.35
N LEU A 1208 -35.38 32.15 -62.09
CA LEU A 1208 -36.24 31.01 -62.53
C LEU A 1208 -36.00 29.79 -61.58
N THR A 1209 -37.06 29.18 -61.03
CA THR A 1209 -37.62 27.80 -61.27
C THR A 1209 -36.88 26.59 -60.70
N GLU A 1210 -37.66 25.80 -59.94
CA GLU A 1210 -37.52 24.36 -59.71
C GLU A 1210 -37.45 23.58 -61.03
N ASP A 1211 -36.59 22.57 -61.12
CA ASP A 1211 -37.03 21.25 -61.58
C ASP A 1211 -36.06 20.13 -61.19
N GLN A 1212 -36.63 18.93 -61.29
CA GLN A 1212 -36.31 17.64 -60.68
C GLN A 1212 -34.96 16.95 -60.99
N THR A 1213 -34.76 15.87 -60.21
CA THR A 1213 -34.13 14.58 -60.51
C THR A 1213 -32.68 14.32 -60.05
N GLY A 1214 -32.55 13.27 -59.22
CA GLY A 1214 -31.69 12.14 -59.57
C GLY A 1214 -30.26 12.10 -59.03
N LEU A 1215 -30.03 11.10 -58.17
CA LEU A 1215 -28.81 10.28 -58.06
C LEU A 1215 -27.51 10.94 -57.59
N GLY A 1216 -26.89 10.32 -56.59
CA GLY A 1216 -25.43 10.34 -56.43
C GLY A 1216 -24.96 10.34 -54.99
N PHE A 1217 -24.47 9.18 -54.54
CA PHE A 1217 -23.61 9.04 -53.38
C PHE A 1217 -22.51 10.13 -53.31
N ARG A 1218 -22.31 10.68 -52.12
CA ARG A 1218 -21.06 10.53 -51.35
C ARG A 1218 -21.29 10.82 -49.88
#